data_AF-A0AAE3R4Z8-F1
#
_entry.id   AF-A0AAE3R4Z8-F1
#
_cell.length_a   1.000
_cell.length_b   1.000
_cell.length_c   1.000
_cell.angle_alpha   90.00
_cell.angle_beta   90.00
_cell.angle_gamma   90.00
#
_symmetry.space_group_name_H-M   'P 1'
#
loop_
_entity.id
_entity.type
_entity.pdbx_description
1 polymer ?
#
loop_
_entity_poly.entity_id
_entity_poly.type
_entity_poly.pdbx_seq_one_letter_code
_entity_poly.pdbx_strand_id
1 'polypeptide(L)'
;MKKYLIYTSALLLLTAFSFLDSKPRIFLIGDSTMANKAPSDAPETGWGMVFSEFFTTDVEIQNHAVNGRSTKSFRTLGHWDKVHNQLQKGDWVLIQFGHNDQKVSDTSRYAAPQTDYKQNLIRYIKETRAKGASPILLTPVMRRKFDENGNFVDQHGDYPAVVKAVAKELNVPLIDLHEASRKVIVNHGVEGSKQLFMHLEGKVYPKFPEKKIDDTHFSKYGASVMASLVADAIKTQNIPLASYLEKFSPEKYTYELPAVQEPAFRKDTFSIVTYGAKADGITLNTKAIAEAIDACNKAGGGTVLIPQGLWVTGPVVLKSNINLHLVKGAILQFSSDFNQYPLVQTNWEGLPAVRCQQPISGTDLENIAITGTGIIDGAGDAWRPVKKSKLTAGQWQKLTTSGGVLSDNKETWYPSEKAYKGSLTPKAGVLEPGKEKDVTSIKDFLRPNLLVLTNCKRVLLESITFQNSPAWCLHPLLCEHITLRNLYVKNPWYAQNGDGVDLESCRNGVIEDCTFDVGDDGICIKSGRDEEGRKRGVPTENISIRNSTVYHAHGGFVIGSEMSGGARNLFVSNCTFMGTDVGLRFKTTRGRGGIVEKIYVKDIQMTNIAGEAILFDMYYSAKDPVPQPGDKNELPVIESKPVNEGTPQFRDFYVHHVICQGAETAIMVRGLPEMNVKDILIENAMIQSKKGLVCIEGSHIQLKNIVLLPEEKTVMQIQNSQQVVLDNIRYPENTDLLVKVTGDRSKNIRLLNTDGTKAKKEIELGEKVSAKVIQKK
;
A
#
# COMPACT_ATOMS: atom_id res chain seq x y z
N MET A 1 -2.36 57.22 53.40
CA MET A 1 -2.74 55.79 53.41
C MET A 1 -3.52 55.46 52.14
N LYS A 2 -3.07 54.43 51.43
CA LYS A 2 -3.70 53.61 50.37
C LYS A 2 -4.37 54.30 49.16
N LYS A 3 -3.67 54.14 48.02
CA LYS A 3 -4.10 54.26 46.62
C LYS A 3 -5.20 53.26 46.28
N TYR A 4 -6.21 53.68 45.51
CA TYR A 4 -6.82 52.85 44.46
C TYR A 4 -7.02 53.73 43.23
N LEU A 5 -6.39 53.29 42.14
CA LEU A 5 -6.36 53.92 40.83
C LEU A 5 -7.22 53.04 39.93
N ILE A 6 -8.36 53.56 39.44
CA ILE A 6 -9.13 52.95 38.37
C ILE A 6 -8.86 53.81 37.13
N TYR A 7 -8.01 53.34 36.22
CA TYR A 7 -7.92 53.87 34.87
C TYR A 7 -8.64 52.92 33.94
N THR A 8 -9.67 53.44 33.29
CA THR A 8 -10.38 52.85 32.16
C THR A 8 -9.47 52.87 30.93
N SER A 9 -9.04 51.69 30.49
CA SER A 9 -8.33 51.49 29.22
C SER A 9 -9.35 51.44 28.08
N ALA A 10 -9.43 52.51 27.29
CA ALA A 10 -10.09 52.50 25.99
C ALA A 10 -9.25 51.67 25.01
N LEU A 11 -9.73 50.48 24.66
CA LEU A 11 -9.13 49.62 23.64
C LEU A 11 -9.62 50.09 22.26
N LEU A 12 -8.72 50.72 21.49
CA LEU A 12 -8.90 50.97 20.07
C LEU A 12 -8.93 49.61 19.34
N LEU A 13 -10.12 49.16 18.94
CA LEU A 13 -10.33 48.12 17.94
C LEU A 13 -10.00 48.70 16.55
N LEU A 14 -8.73 48.67 16.18
CA LEU A 14 -8.31 48.74 14.78
C LEU A 14 -8.65 47.40 14.13
N THR A 15 -9.73 47.39 13.36
CA THR A 15 -10.10 46.30 12.46
C THR A 15 -9.00 46.11 11.41
N ALA A 16 -8.11 45.16 11.63
CA ALA A 16 -7.32 44.56 10.57
C ALA A 16 -8.24 43.67 9.73
N PHE A 17 -8.96 44.28 8.78
CA PHE A 17 -9.38 43.54 7.59
C PHE A 17 -8.11 43.35 6.75
N SER A 18 -7.36 42.28 7.03
CA SER A 18 -6.53 41.69 6.00
C SER A 18 -7.48 41.31 4.87
N PHE A 19 -7.39 41.99 3.73
CA PHE A 19 -7.86 41.42 2.48
C PHE A 19 -7.21 40.03 2.42
N LEU A 20 -7.99 38.95 2.61
CA LEU A 20 -7.52 37.63 2.23
C LEU A 20 -7.23 37.78 0.73
N ASP A 21 -5.95 37.74 0.35
CA ASP A 21 -5.58 37.57 -1.05
C ASP A 21 -6.35 36.37 -1.56
N SER A 22 -7.21 36.58 -2.56
CA SER A 22 -7.97 35.51 -3.18
C SER A 22 -6.98 34.52 -3.77
N LYS A 23 -7.08 33.24 -3.38
CA LYS A 23 -6.28 32.15 -3.94
C LYS A 23 -6.22 32.26 -5.47
N PRO A 24 -5.04 32.24 -6.12
CA PRO A 24 -4.96 32.22 -7.57
C PRO A 24 -5.77 31.04 -8.13
N ARG A 25 -6.60 31.30 -9.14
CA ARG A 25 -7.43 30.29 -9.78
C ARG A 25 -6.93 29.98 -11.18
N ILE A 26 -6.85 28.70 -11.51
CA ILE A 26 -6.41 28.19 -12.80
C ILE A 26 -7.57 27.45 -13.46
N PHE A 27 -8.00 27.90 -14.63
CA PHE A 27 -9.00 27.24 -15.45
C PHE A 27 -8.31 26.49 -16.59
N LEU A 28 -8.53 25.19 -16.69
CA LEU A 28 -8.05 24.38 -17.81
C LEU A 28 -9.17 24.21 -18.84
N ILE A 29 -8.93 24.58 -20.10
CA ILE A 29 -9.86 24.31 -21.20
C ILE A 29 -9.18 23.50 -22.29
N GLY A 30 -9.85 22.45 -22.75
CA GLY A 30 -9.28 21.55 -23.73
C GLY A 30 -10.14 20.36 -24.10
N ASP A 31 -9.48 19.38 -24.73
CA ASP A 31 -10.09 18.18 -25.30
C ASP A 31 -9.94 16.94 -24.38
N SER A 32 -10.14 15.74 -24.94
CA SER A 32 -10.14 14.49 -24.17
C SER A 32 -8.81 14.13 -23.52
N THR A 33 -7.67 14.68 -23.98
CA THR A 33 -6.37 14.41 -23.34
C THR A 33 -6.18 15.18 -22.03
N MET A 34 -6.94 16.27 -21.82
CA MET A 34 -6.92 17.09 -20.61
C MET A 34 -8.11 16.80 -19.69
N ALA A 35 -9.27 16.39 -20.23
CA ALA A 35 -10.55 16.31 -19.55
C ALA A 35 -10.60 15.38 -18.32
N ASN A 36 -11.45 15.76 -17.35
CA ASN A 36 -11.85 14.86 -16.27
C ASN A 36 -12.61 13.65 -16.82
N LYS A 37 -12.32 12.47 -16.26
CA LYS A 37 -12.89 11.18 -16.66
C LYS A 37 -13.82 10.68 -15.57
N ALA A 38 -14.95 10.08 -15.95
CA ALA A 38 -15.85 9.49 -14.97
C ALA A 38 -15.21 8.23 -14.37
N PRO A 39 -15.58 7.81 -13.14
CA PRO A 39 -15.11 6.54 -12.58
C PRO A 39 -15.38 5.34 -13.51
N SER A 40 -16.46 5.38 -14.30
CA SER A 40 -16.77 4.36 -15.31
C SER A 40 -15.78 4.32 -16.47
N ASP A 41 -15.05 5.41 -16.72
CA ASP A 41 -14.07 5.52 -17.80
C ASP A 41 -12.66 5.03 -17.38
N ALA A 42 -12.47 4.68 -16.11
CA ALA A 42 -11.20 4.19 -15.59
C ALA A 42 -10.68 2.97 -16.39
N PRO A 43 -9.35 2.88 -16.63
CA PRO A 43 -8.28 3.72 -16.10
C PRO A 43 -7.92 4.94 -16.98
N GLU A 44 -8.80 5.33 -17.92
CA GLU A 44 -8.51 6.50 -18.75
C GLU A 44 -8.38 7.75 -17.88
N THR A 45 -7.28 8.48 -18.01
CA THR A 45 -6.99 9.68 -17.20
C THR A 45 -6.57 10.84 -18.10
N GLY A 46 -7.19 12.00 -17.94
CA GLY A 46 -6.74 13.24 -18.58
C GLY A 46 -5.66 13.92 -17.75
N TRP A 47 -4.65 14.54 -18.37
CA TRP A 47 -3.56 15.17 -17.62
C TRP A 47 -4.03 16.31 -16.69
N GLY A 48 -5.14 16.97 -17.05
CA GLY A 48 -5.77 18.00 -16.20
C GLY A 48 -6.36 17.44 -14.90
N MET A 49 -6.63 16.14 -14.81
CA MET A 49 -7.15 15.49 -13.58
C MET A 49 -6.12 15.44 -12.46
N VAL A 50 -4.85 15.27 -12.82
CA VAL A 50 -3.73 15.12 -11.87
C VAL A 50 -2.93 16.41 -11.73
N PHE A 51 -3.26 17.45 -12.49
CA PHE A 51 -2.49 18.70 -12.53
C PHE A 51 -2.46 19.46 -11.19
N SER A 52 -3.50 19.33 -10.36
CA SER A 52 -3.53 19.92 -9.02
C SER A 52 -2.49 19.33 -8.07
N GLU A 53 -2.00 18.11 -8.33
CA GLU A 53 -0.97 17.45 -7.50
C GLU A 53 0.39 18.18 -7.58
N PHE A 54 0.56 19.10 -8.54
CA PHE A 54 1.79 19.86 -8.77
C PHE A 54 1.81 21.21 -8.05
N PHE A 55 0.72 21.61 -7.41
CA PHE A 55 0.57 22.92 -6.79
C PHE A 55 0.36 22.81 -5.29
N THR A 56 0.73 23.84 -4.55
CA THR A 56 0.35 23.98 -3.14
C THR A 56 -1.17 24.10 -3.02
N THR A 57 -1.71 23.86 -1.82
CA THR A 57 -3.15 24.01 -1.54
C THR A 57 -3.67 25.46 -1.60
N ASP A 58 -2.80 26.42 -1.91
CA ASP A 58 -3.11 27.85 -2.06
C ASP A 58 -3.56 28.24 -3.47
N VAL A 59 -3.58 27.28 -4.40
CA VAL A 59 -4.10 27.47 -5.77
C VAL A 59 -5.37 26.65 -5.96
N GLU A 60 -6.39 27.26 -6.55
CA GLU A 60 -7.58 26.54 -6.99
C GLU A 60 -7.44 26.17 -8.47
N ILE A 61 -7.61 24.89 -8.82
CA ILE A 61 -7.58 24.45 -10.22
C ILE A 61 -8.94 23.89 -10.61
N GLN A 62 -9.52 24.45 -11.67
CA GLN A 62 -10.77 23.98 -12.27
C GLN A 62 -10.52 23.43 -13.67
N ASN A 63 -10.63 22.11 -13.81
CA ASN A 63 -10.53 21.45 -15.11
C ASN A 63 -11.88 21.45 -15.83
N HIS A 64 -12.02 22.30 -16.85
CA HIS A 64 -13.21 22.42 -17.70
C HIS A 64 -13.01 21.77 -19.08
N ALA A 65 -11.92 21.04 -19.31
CA ALA A 65 -11.75 20.28 -20.54
C ALA A 65 -12.81 19.18 -20.68
N VAL A 66 -13.23 18.91 -21.91
CA VAL A 66 -14.35 18.01 -22.19
C VAL A 66 -14.01 17.04 -23.31
N ASN A 67 -14.37 15.77 -23.09
CA ASN A 67 -14.17 14.69 -24.06
C ASN A 67 -14.76 15.04 -25.44
N GLY A 68 -13.95 14.79 -26.47
CA GLY A 68 -14.35 14.97 -27.86
C GLY A 68 -14.62 16.43 -28.27
N ARG A 69 -14.18 17.44 -27.51
CA ARG A 69 -14.32 18.83 -27.93
C ARG A 69 -13.13 19.32 -28.75
N SER A 70 -13.42 20.25 -29.63
CA SER A 70 -12.50 21.03 -30.45
C SER A 70 -12.63 22.51 -30.05
N THR A 71 -11.74 23.37 -30.53
CA THR A 71 -11.87 24.83 -30.30
C THR A 71 -13.24 25.36 -30.70
N LYS A 72 -13.80 24.85 -31.80
CA LYS A 72 -15.13 25.20 -32.32
C LYS A 72 -16.24 24.66 -31.43
N SER A 73 -16.29 23.34 -31.24
CA SER A 73 -17.40 22.69 -30.51
C SER A 73 -17.44 23.02 -29.02
N PHE A 74 -16.31 23.36 -28.41
CA PHE A 74 -16.26 23.82 -27.02
C PHE A 74 -17.00 25.16 -26.84
N ARG A 75 -16.95 26.05 -27.85
CA ARG A 75 -17.72 27.30 -27.85
C ARG A 75 -19.18 27.07 -28.21
N THR A 76 -19.46 26.38 -29.31
CA THR A 76 -20.83 26.25 -29.83
C THR A 76 -21.77 25.49 -28.89
N LEU A 77 -21.22 24.69 -27.97
CA LEU A 77 -21.98 23.96 -26.95
C LEU A 77 -21.98 24.63 -25.57
N GLY A 78 -21.50 25.87 -25.48
CA GLY A 78 -21.55 26.67 -24.25
C GLY A 78 -20.59 26.24 -23.14
N HIS A 79 -19.60 25.39 -23.41
CA HIS A 79 -18.60 25.02 -22.41
C HIS A 79 -17.69 26.21 -22.07
N TRP A 80 -17.36 27.04 -23.07
CA TRP A 80 -16.62 28.27 -22.83
C TRP A 80 -17.39 29.26 -21.97
N ASP A 81 -18.70 29.42 -22.19
CA ASP A 81 -19.52 30.38 -21.44
C ASP A 81 -19.49 30.08 -19.94
N LYS A 82 -19.45 28.79 -19.57
CA LYS A 82 -19.30 28.36 -18.17
C LYS A 82 -18.01 28.87 -17.53
N VAL A 83 -16.90 28.84 -18.27
CA VAL A 83 -15.59 29.34 -17.78
C VAL A 83 -15.59 30.86 -17.79
N HIS A 84 -15.90 31.46 -18.93
CA HIS A 84 -15.87 32.91 -19.15
C HIS A 84 -16.72 33.69 -18.14
N ASN A 85 -17.87 33.16 -17.75
CA ASN A 85 -18.75 33.81 -16.78
C ASN A 85 -18.20 33.80 -15.34
N GLN A 86 -17.26 32.89 -15.03
CA GLN A 86 -16.62 32.78 -13.71
C GLN A 86 -15.31 33.56 -13.60
N LEU A 87 -14.70 33.94 -14.73
CA LEU A 87 -13.40 34.61 -14.74
C LEU A 87 -13.45 35.96 -14.03
N GLN A 88 -12.43 36.18 -13.21
CA GLN A 88 -12.14 37.38 -12.44
C GLN A 88 -10.71 37.84 -12.72
N LYS A 89 -10.42 39.08 -12.32
CA LYS A 89 -9.07 39.64 -12.43
C LYS A 89 -8.09 38.81 -11.60
N GLY A 90 -6.98 38.40 -12.22
CA GLY A 90 -5.94 37.59 -11.57
C GLY A 90 -6.02 36.08 -11.82
N ASP A 91 -7.12 35.60 -12.43
CA ASP A 91 -7.22 34.19 -12.82
C ASP A 91 -6.29 33.84 -13.98
N TRP A 92 -6.03 32.54 -14.16
CA TRP A 92 -5.26 31.98 -15.26
C TRP A 92 -6.11 31.05 -16.11
N VAL A 93 -5.92 31.05 -17.43
CA VAL A 93 -6.61 30.12 -18.35
C VAL A 93 -5.60 29.39 -19.22
N LEU A 94 -5.44 28.08 -19.01
CA LEU A 94 -4.61 27.21 -19.84
C LEU A 94 -5.46 26.62 -20.96
N ILE A 95 -5.01 26.82 -22.20
CA ILE A 95 -5.79 26.52 -23.42
C ILE A 95 -5.04 25.49 -24.26
N GLN A 96 -5.58 24.26 -24.38
CA GLN A 96 -5.01 23.19 -25.22
C GLN A 96 -6.09 22.53 -26.07
N PHE A 97 -5.96 22.61 -27.40
CA PHE A 97 -6.85 21.92 -28.35
C PHE A 97 -6.04 21.35 -29.52
N GLY A 98 -6.70 20.81 -30.55
CA GLY A 98 -6.08 20.32 -31.79
C GLY A 98 -6.43 18.86 -32.14
N HIS A 99 -6.72 18.00 -31.17
CA HIS A 99 -6.99 16.58 -31.44
C HIS A 99 -8.27 16.33 -32.23
N ASN A 100 -9.31 17.08 -31.90
CA ASN A 100 -10.63 16.97 -32.53
C ASN A 100 -10.84 18.01 -33.63
N ASP A 101 -10.08 19.11 -33.62
CA ASP A 101 -10.11 20.15 -34.63
C ASP A 101 -9.71 19.63 -36.02
N GLN A 102 -8.81 18.63 -36.07
CA GLN A 102 -8.38 17.96 -37.30
C GLN A 102 -9.36 16.95 -37.90
N LYS A 103 -10.52 16.69 -37.28
CA LYS A 103 -11.49 15.68 -37.75
C LYS A 103 -12.33 16.22 -38.92
N VAL A 104 -11.74 16.29 -40.12
CA VAL A 104 -12.40 16.80 -41.35
C VAL A 104 -13.77 16.17 -41.61
N SER A 105 -13.94 14.89 -41.31
CA SER A 105 -15.19 14.16 -41.48
C SER A 105 -16.31 14.53 -40.49
N ASP A 106 -15.99 15.22 -39.39
CA ASP A 106 -16.95 15.66 -38.38
C ASP A 106 -17.03 17.20 -38.38
N THR A 107 -17.91 17.76 -39.21
CA THR A 107 -18.05 19.21 -39.42
C THR A 107 -18.44 19.99 -38.16
N SER A 108 -19.01 19.31 -37.15
CA SER A 108 -19.33 19.88 -35.85
C SER A 108 -18.08 20.17 -35.02
N ARG A 109 -17.00 19.41 -35.24
CA ARG A 109 -15.71 19.52 -34.55
C ARG A 109 -14.63 20.15 -35.39
N TYR A 110 -14.62 19.89 -36.70
CA TYR A 110 -13.59 20.36 -37.61
C TYR A 110 -13.43 21.88 -37.56
N ALA A 111 -12.18 22.31 -37.42
CA ALA A 111 -11.79 23.71 -37.46
C ALA A 111 -10.48 23.81 -38.24
N ALA A 112 -10.51 24.32 -39.47
CA ALA A 112 -9.33 24.42 -40.31
C ALA A 112 -8.21 25.24 -39.62
N PRO A 113 -6.94 24.79 -39.70
CA PRO A 113 -5.87 25.28 -38.83
C PRO A 113 -5.63 26.79 -39.00
N GLN A 114 -5.53 27.28 -40.24
CA GLN A 114 -5.18 28.67 -40.53
C GLN A 114 -6.37 29.65 -40.42
N THR A 115 -7.61 29.15 -40.32
CA THR A 115 -8.83 29.96 -40.25
C THR A 115 -9.55 29.73 -38.92
N ASP A 116 -10.52 28.82 -38.87
CA ASP A 116 -11.42 28.62 -37.73
C ASP A 116 -10.66 28.34 -36.43
N TYR A 117 -9.64 27.46 -36.48
CA TYR A 117 -8.84 27.11 -35.30
C TYR A 117 -8.08 28.32 -34.77
N LYS A 118 -7.33 29.01 -35.65
CA LYS A 118 -6.60 30.25 -35.32
C LYS A 118 -7.55 31.30 -34.72
N GLN A 119 -8.69 31.54 -35.36
CA GLN A 119 -9.66 32.53 -34.93
C GLN A 119 -10.27 32.18 -33.56
N ASN A 120 -10.57 30.91 -33.30
CA ASN A 120 -11.09 30.47 -32.01
C ASN A 120 -10.07 30.67 -30.88
N LEU A 121 -8.80 30.33 -31.10
CA LEU A 121 -7.72 30.57 -30.11
C LEU A 121 -7.59 32.06 -29.78
N ILE A 122 -7.60 32.93 -30.81
CA ILE A 122 -7.57 34.39 -30.63
C ILE A 122 -8.76 34.86 -29.79
N ARG A 123 -9.96 34.31 -30.03
CA ARG A 123 -11.16 34.67 -29.26
C ARG A 123 -11.04 34.29 -27.79
N TYR A 124 -10.61 33.06 -27.47
CA TYR A 124 -10.37 32.66 -26.08
C TYR A 124 -9.41 33.62 -25.37
N ILE A 125 -8.29 33.97 -26.01
CA ILE A 125 -7.29 34.88 -25.44
C ILE A 125 -7.88 36.27 -25.18
N LYS A 126 -8.58 36.84 -26.18
CA LYS A 126 -9.18 38.18 -26.07
C LYS A 126 -10.23 38.24 -24.96
N GLU A 127 -11.07 37.22 -24.88
CA GLU A 127 -12.15 37.14 -23.88
C GLU A 127 -11.60 36.88 -22.46
N THR A 128 -10.56 36.05 -22.32
CA THR A 128 -9.82 35.89 -21.04
C THR A 128 -9.24 37.22 -20.57
N ARG A 129 -8.55 37.95 -21.46
CA ARG A 129 -7.96 39.26 -21.14
C ARG A 129 -9.02 40.32 -20.80
N ALA A 130 -10.17 40.29 -21.48
CA ALA A 130 -11.27 41.21 -21.20
C ALA A 130 -11.84 41.05 -19.77
N LYS A 131 -11.65 39.88 -19.15
CA LYS A 131 -12.00 39.61 -17.74
C LYS A 131 -10.90 39.95 -16.74
N GLY A 132 -9.74 40.43 -17.21
CA GLY A 132 -8.56 40.69 -16.38
C GLY A 132 -7.79 39.42 -16.00
N ALA A 133 -8.07 38.30 -16.65
CA ALA A 133 -7.38 37.02 -16.46
C ALA A 133 -6.22 36.85 -17.46
N SER A 134 -5.29 35.96 -17.14
CA SER A 134 -4.05 35.69 -17.89
C SER A 134 -4.14 34.39 -18.69
N PRO A 135 -4.14 34.42 -20.03
CA PRO A 135 -4.13 33.21 -20.84
C PRO A 135 -2.73 32.59 -20.93
N ILE A 136 -2.66 31.27 -21.06
CA ILE A 136 -1.48 30.48 -21.45
C ILE A 136 -1.90 29.55 -22.58
N LEU A 137 -1.17 29.57 -23.70
CA LEU A 137 -1.39 28.66 -24.81
C LEU A 137 -0.54 27.41 -24.67
N LEU A 138 -1.14 26.25 -24.94
CA LEU A 138 -0.45 24.97 -25.03
C LEU A 138 -0.67 24.39 -26.44
N THR A 139 0.41 23.95 -27.06
CA THR A 139 0.31 23.15 -28.30
C THR A 139 -0.38 21.80 -28.02
N PRO A 140 -1.00 21.14 -29.02
CA PRO A 140 -1.60 19.82 -28.82
C PRO A 140 -0.58 18.80 -28.28
N VAL A 141 -0.94 18.03 -27.24
CA VAL A 141 -0.08 16.95 -26.72
C VAL A 141 0.03 15.80 -27.72
N MET A 142 1.16 15.06 -27.72
CA MET A 142 1.40 13.95 -28.65
C MET A 142 0.47 12.76 -28.46
N ARG A 143 0.09 12.18 -29.61
CA ARG A 143 -0.37 10.80 -29.72
C ARG A 143 0.82 9.87 -29.93
N ARG A 144 0.70 8.63 -29.48
CA ARG A 144 1.72 7.61 -29.74
C ARG A 144 1.54 7.02 -31.14
N LYS A 145 2.52 7.22 -32.02
CA LYS A 145 2.58 6.50 -33.30
C LYS A 145 4.02 6.28 -33.71
N PHE A 146 4.31 5.04 -34.09
CA PHE A 146 5.59 4.64 -34.66
C PHE A 146 5.35 4.01 -36.03
N ASP A 147 6.29 4.19 -36.96
CA ASP A 147 6.33 3.44 -38.21
C ASP A 147 6.89 2.01 -37.99
N GLU A 148 6.94 1.21 -39.06
CA GLU A 148 7.43 -0.17 -39.03
C GLU A 148 8.91 -0.28 -38.62
N ASN A 149 9.68 0.80 -38.76
CA ASN A 149 11.08 0.88 -38.36
C ASN A 149 11.27 1.40 -36.92
N GLY A 150 10.18 1.68 -36.21
CA GLY A 150 10.22 2.21 -34.85
C GLY A 150 10.50 3.72 -34.76
N ASN A 151 10.38 4.46 -35.86
CA ASN A 151 10.50 5.93 -35.85
C ASN A 151 9.17 6.57 -35.48
N PHE A 152 9.22 7.62 -34.66
CA PHE A 152 8.02 8.35 -34.24
C PHE A 152 7.38 9.13 -35.39
N VAL A 153 6.05 9.09 -35.51
CA VAL A 153 5.27 9.75 -36.57
C VAL A 153 4.31 10.76 -35.95
N ASP A 154 4.50 12.05 -36.24
CA ASP A 154 3.59 13.13 -35.83
C ASP A 154 2.23 12.98 -36.53
N GLN A 155 1.15 13.32 -35.81
CA GLN A 155 -0.22 13.23 -36.30
C GLN A 155 -0.98 14.56 -36.31
N HIS A 156 -0.38 15.68 -35.91
CA HIS A 156 -1.09 16.94 -35.66
C HIS A 156 -0.92 18.00 -36.74
N GLY A 157 -0.17 17.75 -37.82
CA GLY A 157 -0.04 18.65 -38.97
C GLY A 157 0.28 20.11 -38.59
N ASP A 158 -0.46 21.07 -39.14
CA ASP A 158 -0.21 22.51 -38.95
C ASP A 158 -0.67 23.08 -37.59
N TYR A 159 -1.47 22.33 -36.81
CA TYR A 159 -2.10 22.86 -35.59
C TYR A 159 -1.09 23.36 -34.54
N PRO A 160 0.03 22.67 -34.25
CA PRO A 160 1.04 23.15 -33.31
C PRO A 160 1.68 24.46 -33.80
N ALA A 161 1.98 24.57 -35.11
CA ALA A 161 2.56 25.77 -35.68
C ALA A 161 1.62 26.98 -35.54
N VAL A 162 0.30 26.78 -35.73
CA VAL A 162 -0.70 27.83 -35.52
C VAL A 162 -0.73 28.29 -34.06
N VAL A 163 -0.69 27.38 -33.09
CA VAL A 163 -0.65 27.76 -31.66
C VAL A 163 0.58 28.62 -31.36
N LYS A 164 1.76 28.20 -31.85
CA LYS A 164 3.02 28.97 -31.68
C LYS A 164 2.92 30.35 -32.32
N ALA A 165 2.34 30.44 -33.53
CA ALA A 165 2.13 31.69 -34.23
C ALA A 165 1.18 32.63 -33.47
N VAL A 166 0.04 32.13 -32.96
CA VAL A 166 -0.92 32.93 -32.18
C VAL A 166 -0.32 33.40 -30.86
N ALA A 167 0.43 32.54 -30.16
CA ALA A 167 1.09 32.91 -28.91
C ALA A 167 2.08 34.06 -29.11
N LYS A 168 2.87 33.99 -30.19
CA LYS A 168 3.79 35.06 -30.60
C LYS A 168 3.04 36.33 -31.02
N GLU A 169 2.01 36.21 -31.87
CA GLU A 169 1.22 37.32 -32.39
C GLU A 169 0.55 38.13 -31.27
N LEU A 170 0.02 37.44 -30.25
CA LEU A 170 -0.71 38.08 -29.16
C LEU A 170 0.11 38.26 -27.88
N ASN A 171 1.40 37.93 -27.89
CA ASN A 171 2.30 37.95 -26.74
C ASN A 171 1.70 37.23 -25.51
N VAL A 172 1.41 35.94 -25.68
CA VAL A 172 0.85 35.04 -24.66
C VAL A 172 1.90 33.98 -24.32
N PRO A 173 2.13 33.62 -23.04
CA PRO A 173 3.00 32.51 -22.67
C PRO A 173 2.63 31.22 -23.42
N LEU A 174 3.65 30.52 -23.91
CA LEU A 174 3.51 29.32 -24.73
C LEU A 174 4.19 28.14 -24.05
N ILE A 175 3.44 27.08 -23.82
CA ILE A 175 3.98 25.77 -23.43
C ILE A 175 3.95 24.86 -24.65
N ASP A 176 5.12 24.52 -25.19
CA ASP A 176 5.29 23.61 -26.33
C ASP A 176 5.17 22.15 -25.90
N LEU A 177 3.98 21.78 -25.41
CA LEU A 177 3.65 20.44 -24.94
C LEU A 177 3.78 19.39 -26.05
N HIS A 178 3.65 19.79 -27.32
CA HIS A 178 3.80 18.96 -28.51
C HIS A 178 5.23 18.43 -28.59
N GLU A 179 6.24 19.31 -28.59
CA GLU A 179 7.64 18.90 -28.62
C GLU A 179 8.09 18.22 -27.32
N ALA A 180 7.60 18.69 -26.16
CA ALA A 180 7.96 18.12 -24.87
C ALA A 180 7.47 16.66 -24.73
N SER A 181 6.21 16.40 -25.08
CA SER A 181 5.64 15.04 -25.03
C SER A 181 6.24 14.12 -26.09
N ARG A 182 6.61 14.64 -27.27
CA ARG A 182 7.36 13.88 -28.29
C ARG A 182 8.67 13.33 -27.73
N LYS A 183 9.46 14.17 -27.06
CA LYS A 183 10.74 13.74 -26.44
C LYS A 183 10.52 12.62 -25.42
N VAL A 184 9.49 12.74 -24.58
CA VAL A 184 9.15 11.69 -23.61
C VAL A 184 8.84 10.38 -24.32
N ILE A 185 7.98 10.39 -25.33
CA ILE A 185 7.56 9.16 -26.04
C ILE A 185 8.75 8.53 -26.76
N VAL A 186 9.57 9.33 -27.45
CA VAL A 186 10.77 8.86 -28.15
C VAL A 186 11.79 8.26 -27.18
N ASN A 187 12.04 8.91 -26.04
CA ASN A 187 12.98 8.41 -25.03
C ASN A 187 12.53 7.08 -24.41
N HIS A 188 11.23 6.86 -24.31
CA HIS A 188 10.67 5.58 -23.85
C HIS A 188 10.73 4.48 -24.93
N GLY A 189 10.90 4.83 -26.20
CA GLY A 189 10.87 3.90 -27.31
C GLY A 189 9.50 3.24 -27.53
N VAL A 190 9.43 2.30 -28.48
CA VAL A 190 8.18 1.65 -28.90
C VAL A 190 7.51 0.93 -27.72
N GLU A 191 8.22 0.04 -27.03
CA GLU A 191 7.64 -0.76 -25.95
C GLU A 191 7.45 0.04 -24.66
N GLY A 192 8.47 0.79 -24.25
CA GLY A 192 8.42 1.56 -23.00
C GLY A 192 7.36 2.66 -23.01
N SER A 193 6.99 3.19 -24.18
CA SER A 193 5.98 4.25 -24.26
C SER A 193 4.55 3.74 -24.06
N LYS A 194 4.28 2.43 -24.18
CA LYS A 194 2.93 1.86 -23.99
C LYS A 194 2.34 2.20 -22.63
N GLN A 195 3.16 2.26 -21.58
CA GLN A 195 2.73 2.57 -20.21
C GLN A 195 2.20 4.01 -20.05
N LEU A 196 2.54 4.92 -20.96
CA LEU A 196 2.01 6.29 -20.97
C LEU A 196 0.57 6.35 -21.51
N PHE A 197 0.11 5.29 -22.16
CA PHE A 197 -1.14 5.25 -22.89
C PHE A 197 -2.02 4.08 -22.42
N MET A 198 -3.23 4.01 -22.98
CA MET A 198 -4.24 3.03 -22.62
C MET A 198 -4.00 1.69 -23.32
N HIS A 199 -2.95 0.98 -22.90
CA HIS A 199 -2.60 -0.37 -23.35
C HIS A 199 -2.95 -1.38 -22.24
N LEU A 200 -4.12 -2.00 -22.33
CA LEU A 200 -4.70 -2.87 -21.30
C LEU A 200 -4.83 -4.30 -21.81
N GLU A 201 -4.51 -5.30 -20.99
CA GLU A 201 -4.60 -6.73 -21.33
C GLU A 201 -6.03 -7.32 -21.21
N GLY A 202 -7.05 -6.49 -20.92
CA GLY A 202 -8.46 -6.90 -20.78
C GLY A 202 -8.77 -7.54 -19.42
N LYS A 203 -10.07 -7.68 -19.10
CA LYS A 203 -10.60 -8.27 -17.83
C LYS A 203 -10.19 -7.59 -16.52
N VAL A 204 -9.38 -6.53 -16.57
CA VAL A 204 -8.99 -5.74 -15.39
C VAL A 204 -10.03 -4.67 -15.05
N TYR A 205 -10.73 -4.13 -16.06
CA TYR A 205 -11.70 -3.04 -15.90
C TYR A 205 -13.06 -3.38 -16.50
N PRO A 206 -14.19 -3.15 -15.80
CA PRO A 206 -15.53 -3.50 -16.31
C PRO A 206 -15.87 -2.90 -17.68
N LYS A 207 -15.38 -1.68 -17.98
CA LYS A 207 -15.59 -1.02 -19.28
C LYS A 207 -14.76 -1.63 -20.43
N PHE A 208 -13.67 -2.32 -20.10
CA PHE A 208 -12.74 -2.92 -21.06
C PHE A 208 -12.59 -4.43 -20.78
N PRO A 209 -13.65 -5.21 -21.07
CA PRO A 209 -13.64 -6.66 -20.86
C PRO A 209 -12.58 -7.36 -21.73
N GLU A 210 -12.23 -6.75 -22.87
CA GLU A 210 -11.21 -7.22 -23.81
C GLU A 210 -9.98 -6.30 -23.82
N LYS A 211 -8.90 -6.78 -24.47
CA LYS A 211 -7.66 -6.02 -24.65
C LYS A 211 -7.99 -4.67 -25.33
N LYS A 212 -7.52 -3.57 -24.75
CA LYS A 212 -7.65 -2.22 -25.32
C LYS A 212 -6.28 -1.68 -25.68
N ILE A 213 -6.14 -1.20 -26.92
CA ILE A 213 -4.97 -0.45 -27.38
C ILE A 213 -5.47 0.91 -27.83
N ASP A 214 -5.12 1.94 -27.07
CA ASP A 214 -5.47 3.32 -27.35
C ASP A 214 -4.24 4.19 -27.13
N ASP A 215 -3.73 4.71 -28.24
CA ASP A 215 -2.50 5.51 -28.33
C ASP A 215 -2.77 7.03 -28.25
N THR A 216 -3.98 7.44 -27.88
CA THR A 216 -4.35 8.86 -27.70
C THR A 216 -4.61 9.21 -26.25
N HIS A 217 -5.31 8.36 -25.51
CA HIS A 217 -5.64 8.62 -24.11
C HIS A 217 -4.61 8.00 -23.17
N PHE A 218 -4.42 8.64 -22.01
CA PHE A 218 -3.37 8.27 -21.08
C PHE A 218 -3.87 7.32 -19.99
N SER A 219 -2.95 6.48 -19.53
CA SER A 219 -3.02 5.92 -18.17
C SER A 219 -2.82 7.05 -17.15
N LYS A 220 -3.06 6.81 -15.86
CA LYS A 220 -2.72 7.81 -14.82
C LYS A 220 -1.23 8.18 -14.84
N TYR A 221 -0.33 7.21 -15.03
CA TYR A 221 1.10 7.48 -15.15
C TYR A 221 1.39 8.43 -16.32
N GLY A 222 0.84 8.14 -17.51
CA GLY A 222 0.99 9.01 -18.67
C GLY A 222 0.43 10.41 -18.43
N ALA A 223 -0.74 10.52 -17.81
CA ALA A 223 -1.37 11.78 -17.46
C ALA A 223 -0.48 12.60 -16.50
N SER A 224 0.12 11.97 -15.48
CA SER A 224 1.06 12.62 -14.55
C SER A 224 2.34 13.05 -15.25
N VAL A 225 2.87 12.27 -16.19
CA VAL A 225 4.03 12.67 -17.01
C VAL A 225 3.68 13.87 -17.88
N MET A 226 2.51 13.91 -18.53
CA MET A 226 2.13 15.07 -19.34
C MET A 226 1.88 16.32 -18.49
N ALA A 227 1.25 16.17 -17.33
CA ALA A 227 1.07 17.24 -16.36
C ALA A 227 2.41 17.79 -15.85
N SER A 228 3.41 16.92 -15.63
CA SER A 228 4.74 17.36 -15.19
C SER A 228 5.44 18.22 -16.23
N LEU A 229 5.29 17.90 -17.52
CA LEU A 229 5.84 18.74 -18.60
C LEU A 229 5.26 20.16 -18.58
N VAL A 230 3.96 20.28 -18.25
CA VAL A 230 3.30 21.59 -18.11
C VAL A 230 3.83 22.34 -16.89
N ALA A 231 3.93 21.67 -15.74
CA ALA A 231 4.49 22.26 -14.52
C ALA A 231 5.96 22.70 -14.70
N ASP A 232 6.78 21.85 -15.33
CA ASP A 232 8.18 22.16 -15.65
C ASP A 232 8.28 23.36 -16.60
N ALA A 233 7.39 23.47 -17.59
CA ALA A 233 7.35 24.63 -18.48
C ALA A 233 6.96 25.92 -17.75
N ILE A 234 5.99 25.87 -16.83
CA ILE A 234 5.61 27.00 -15.96
C ILE A 234 6.83 27.47 -15.15
N LYS A 235 7.54 26.52 -14.54
CA LYS A 235 8.74 26.78 -13.74
C LYS A 235 9.87 27.38 -14.57
N THR A 236 10.23 26.73 -15.68
CA THR A 236 11.38 27.13 -16.51
C THR A 236 11.19 28.46 -17.23
N GLN A 237 9.94 28.81 -17.56
CA GLN A 237 9.61 30.10 -18.16
C GLN A 237 9.40 31.22 -17.12
N ASN A 238 9.52 30.93 -15.82
CA ASN A 238 9.22 31.86 -14.72
C ASN A 238 7.82 32.50 -14.85
N ILE A 239 6.83 31.71 -15.28
CA ILE A 239 5.44 32.15 -15.24
C ILE A 239 5.08 32.35 -13.75
N PRO A 240 4.36 33.42 -13.34
CA PRO A 240 4.08 33.71 -11.93
C PRO A 240 3.49 32.53 -11.13
N LEU A 241 2.81 31.60 -11.78
CA LEU A 241 2.33 30.35 -11.18
C LEU A 241 3.44 29.46 -10.60
N ALA A 242 4.70 29.64 -11.01
CA ALA A 242 5.84 28.85 -10.57
C ALA A 242 6.11 28.94 -9.06
N SER A 243 5.74 30.05 -8.40
CA SER A 243 5.89 30.21 -6.96
C SER A 243 4.98 29.28 -6.15
N TYR A 244 3.97 28.71 -6.78
CA TYR A 244 3.00 27.80 -6.17
C TYR A 244 3.25 26.33 -6.54
N LEU A 245 4.31 26.02 -7.28
CA LEU A 245 4.63 24.64 -7.64
C LEU A 245 5.28 23.90 -6.48
N GLU A 246 4.76 22.71 -6.18
CA GLU A 246 5.33 21.76 -5.24
C GLU A 246 6.47 20.96 -5.87
N LYS A 247 7.35 20.39 -5.03
CA LYS A 247 8.38 19.48 -5.52
C LYS A 247 7.73 18.16 -5.92
N PHE A 248 7.50 18.00 -7.22
CA PHE A 248 6.90 16.81 -7.79
C PHE A 248 7.91 15.97 -8.56
N SER A 249 7.80 14.65 -8.45
CA SER A 249 8.45 13.69 -9.33
C SER A 249 7.33 12.81 -9.89
N PRO A 250 7.13 12.72 -11.23
CA PRO A 250 6.22 11.74 -11.81
C PRO A 250 6.79 10.38 -11.44
N GLU A 251 6.30 9.84 -10.33
CA GLU A 251 6.83 8.59 -9.82
C GLU A 251 6.66 7.54 -10.90
N LYS A 252 7.73 6.81 -11.13
CA LYS A 252 7.82 5.67 -12.04
C LYS A 252 6.84 4.53 -11.67
N TYR A 253 5.95 4.73 -10.69
CA TYR A 253 5.28 3.66 -9.95
C TYR A 253 3.85 3.98 -9.45
N THR A 254 3.06 4.79 -10.16
CA THR A 254 1.59 4.80 -9.92
C THR A 254 0.92 3.77 -10.82
N TYR A 255 0.93 2.51 -10.39
CA TYR A 255 0.06 1.50 -10.99
C TYR A 255 -1.39 1.84 -10.64
N GLU A 256 -2.27 1.85 -11.63
CA GLU A 256 -3.71 1.92 -11.37
C GLU A 256 -4.19 0.55 -10.94
N LEU A 257 -4.43 0.42 -9.63
CA LEU A 257 -5.09 -0.76 -9.08
C LEU A 257 -6.55 -0.83 -9.58
N PRO A 258 -7.10 -2.04 -9.78
CA PRO A 258 -8.52 -2.21 -10.01
C PRO A 258 -9.34 -1.54 -8.89
N ALA A 259 -10.48 -0.96 -9.25
CA ALA A 259 -11.39 -0.38 -8.27
C ALA A 259 -11.84 -1.46 -7.26
N VAL A 260 -11.75 -1.14 -5.98
CA VAL A 260 -12.28 -1.98 -4.90
C VAL A 260 -13.79 -1.72 -4.81
N GLN A 261 -14.60 -2.77 -4.92
CA GLN A 261 -16.05 -2.67 -4.83
C GLN A 261 -16.48 -2.85 -3.37
N GLU A 262 -17.25 -1.91 -2.85
CA GLU A 262 -17.80 -2.01 -1.51
C GLU A 262 -19.20 -2.67 -1.51
N PRO A 263 -19.60 -3.32 -0.41
CA PRO A 263 -20.95 -3.85 -0.27
C PRO A 263 -22.00 -2.73 -0.18
N ALA A 264 -23.20 -3.01 -0.65
CA ALA A 264 -24.36 -2.16 -0.46
C ALA A 264 -25.45 -2.94 0.30
N PHE A 265 -26.05 -2.30 1.29
CA PHE A 265 -27.05 -2.94 2.16
C PHE A 265 -28.41 -2.27 2.05
N ARG A 266 -29.45 -3.06 2.28
CA ARG A 266 -30.80 -2.53 2.52
C ARG A 266 -30.82 -1.75 3.83
N LYS A 267 -31.78 -0.83 3.97
CA LYS A 267 -31.94 -0.01 5.19
C LYS A 267 -32.60 -0.78 6.34
N ASP A 268 -33.13 -1.97 6.08
CA ASP A 268 -33.75 -2.83 7.08
C ASP A 268 -32.76 -3.16 8.22
N THR A 269 -33.23 -3.08 9.47
CA THR A 269 -32.40 -3.30 10.66
C THR A 269 -33.04 -4.32 11.58
N PHE A 270 -32.25 -5.31 12.00
CA PHE A 270 -32.65 -6.44 12.83
C PHE A 270 -31.84 -6.41 14.12
N SER A 271 -32.42 -5.89 15.20
CA SER A 271 -31.75 -5.83 16.49
C SER A 271 -31.76 -7.19 17.17
N ILE A 272 -30.62 -7.65 17.68
CA ILE A 272 -30.51 -8.93 18.40
C ILE A 272 -31.42 -9.00 19.64
N VAL A 273 -31.81 -7.86 20.21
CA VAL A 273 -32.74 -7.77 21.36
C VAL A 273 -34.13 -8.29 20.99
N THR A 274 -34.58 -8.02 19.76
CA THR A 274 -35.87 -8.52 19.25
C THR A 274 -35.89 -10.06 19.19
N TYR A 275 -34.72 -10.70 19.13
CA TYR A 275 -34.53 -12.14 19.11
C TYR A 275 -34.16 -12.71 20.49
N GLY A 276 -34.35 -11.94 21.57
CA GLY A 276 -34.19 -12.40 22.94
C GLY A 276 -32.77 -12.29 23.51
N ALA A 277 -31.86 -11.59 22.82
CA ALA A 277 -30.53 -11.33 23.37
C ALA A 277 -30.60 -10.47 24.64
N LYS A 278 -29.71 -10.73 25.60
CA LYS A 278 -29.57 -9.99 26.87
C LYS A 278 -28.14 -9.50 27.06
N ALA A 279 -28.01 -8.22 27.39
CA ALA A 279 -26.73 -7.53 27.62
C ALA A 279 -26.23 -7.60 29.08
N ASP A 280 -26.49 -8.71 29.77
CA ASP A 280 -26.20 -8.88 31.20
C ASP A 280 -24.78 -9.41 31.48
N GLY A 281 -23.97 -9.64 30.42
CA GLY A 281 -22.63 -10.17 30.53
C GLY A 281 -22.53 -11.64 30.94
N ILE A 282 -23.65 -12.38 30.99
CA ILE A 282 -23.69 -13.77 31.43
C ILE A 282 -24.50 -14.63 30.45
N THR A 283 -25.59 -14.11 29.92
CA THR A 283 -26.45 -14.80 28.96
C THR A 283 -25.69 -15.08 27.67
N LEU A 284 -25.69 -16.35 27.25
CA LEU A 284 -25.13 -16.76 25.97
C LEU A 284 -26.09 -16.40 24.82
N ASN A 285 -25.72 -15.40 24.04
CA ASN A 285 -26.56 -14.80 23.00
C ASN A 285 -26.42 -15.44 21.61
N THR A 286 -25.66 -16.52 21.48
CA THR A 286 -25.33 -17.17 20.20
C THR A 286 -26.58 -17.43 19.34
N LYS A 287 -27.62 -17.98 19.96
CA LYS A 287 -28.89 -18.31 19.28
C LYS A 287 -29.62 -17.05 18.80
N ALA A 288 -29.74 -16.03 19.65
CA ALA A 288 -30.43 -14.79 19.31
C ALA A 288 -29.72 -14.04 18.17
N ILE A 289 -28.37 -14.04 18.17
CA ILE A 289 -27.57 -13.45 17.09
C ILE A 289 -27.78 -14.22 15.77
N ALA A 290 -27.72 -15.55 15.82
CA ALA A 290 -27.96 -16.38 14.63
C ALA A 290 -29.38 -16.19 14.05
N GLU A 291 -30.40 -16.11 14.91
CA GLU A 291 -31.79 -15.85 14.49
C GLU A 291 -31.96 -14.46 13.85
N ALA A 292 -31.26 -13.44 14.37
CA ALA A 292 -31.26 -12.09 13.77
C ALA A 292 -30.59 -12.07 12.38
N ILE A 293 -29.44 -12.75 12.24
CA ILE A 293 -28.74 -12.94 10.95
C ILE A 293 -29.63 -13.68 9.96
N ASP A 294 -30.29 -14.76 10.39
CA ASP A 294 -31.18 -15.56 9.56
C ASP A 294 -32.38 -14.77 9.08
N ALA A 295 -33.03 -14.00 9.97
CA ALA A 295 -34.15 -13.15 9.61
C ALA A 295 -33.74 -12.04 8.63
N CYS A 296 -32.60 -11.39 8.89
CA CYS A 296 -32.05 -10.35 8.02
C CYS A 296 -31.73 -10.90 6.62
N ASN A 297 -31.06 -12.04 6.54
CA ASN A 297 -30.72 -12.69 5.27
C ASN A 297 -31.99 -13.12 4.50
N LYS A 298 -32.98 -13.72 5.19
CA LYS A 298 -34.27 -14.10 4.57
C LYS A 298 -35.05 -12.90 4.02
N ALA A 299 -34.89 -11.72 4.62
CA ALA A 299 -35.48 -10.47 4.14
C ALA A 299 -34.73 -9.83 2.97
N GLY A 300 -33.67 -10.47 2.46
CA GLY A 300 -32.84 -9.97 1.37
C GLY A 300 -31.63 -9.14 1.83
N GLY A 301 -31.28 -9.19 3.11
CA GLY A 301 -30.13 -8.49 3.69
C GLY A 301 -30.47 -7.17 4.37
N GLY A 302 -29.45 -6.55 4.95
CA GLY A 302 -29.58 -5.34 5.76
C GLY A 302 -28.60 -5.35 6.94
N THR A 303 -28.95 -4.64 8.00
CA THR A 303 -28.12 -4.50 9.19
C THR A 303 -28.61 -5.40 10.33
N VAL A 304 -27.73 -6.22 10.88
CA VAL A 304 -27.93 -6.88 12.19
C VAL A 304 -27.31 -5.99 13.25
N LEU A 305 -28.16 -5.40 14.10
CA LEU A 305 -27.74 -4.40 15.09
C LEU A 305 -27.43 -5.07 16.42
N ILE A 306 -26.21 -4.84 16.92
CA ILE A 306 -25.78 -5.12 18.29
C ILE A 306 -25.76 -3.78 19.06
N PRO A 307 -26.77 -3.52 19.93
CA PRO A 307 -26.85 -2.28 20.70
C PRO A 307 -25.76 -2.17 21.78
N GLN A 308 -25.73 -1.02 22.46
CA GLN A 308 -24.88 -0.83 23.64
C GLN A 308 -25.15 -1.93 24.67
N GLY A 309 -24.09 -2.51 25.24
CA GLY A 309 -24.20 -3.61 26.19
C GLY A 309 -23.04 -4.59 26.13
N LEU A 310 -22.97 -5.49 27.11
CA LEU A 310 -22.02 -6.61 27.14
C LEU A 310 -22.73 -7.90 26.73
N TRP A 311 -22.40 -8.40 25.54
CA TRP A 311 -23.08 -9.51 24.87
C TRP A 311 -22.14 -10.73 24.82
N VAL A 312 -22.34 -11.70 25.71
CA VAL A 312 -21.58 -12.95 25.66
C VAL A 312 -22.13 -13.83 24.53
N THR A 313 -21.25 -14.41 23.72
CA THR A 313 -21.63 -15.31 22.60
C THR A 313 -20.61 -16.42 22.36
N GLY A 314 -21.06 -17.54 21.80
CA GLY A 314 -20.21 -18.49 21.08
C GLY A 314 -20.01 -18.05 19.63
N PRO A 315 -19.60 -18.96 18.72
CA PRO A 315 -19.37 -18.66 17.31
C PRO A 315 -20.54 -17.99 16.60
N VAL A 316 -20.23 -16.99 15.77
CA VAL A 316 -21.14 -16.26 14.88
C VAL A 316 -20.79 -16.61 13.43
N VAL A 317 -21.75 -17.18 12.70
CA VAL A 317 -21.60 -17.51 11.27
C VAL A 317 -22.38 -16.47 10.46
N LEU A 318 -21.68 -15.72 9.62
CA LEU A 318 -22.27 -14.70 8.77
C LEU A 318 -22.99 -15.31 7.56
N LYS A 319 -23.79 -14.48 6.89
CA LYS A 319 -24.46 -14.79 5.62
C LYS A 319 -24.29 -13.64 4.63
N SER A 320 -24.56 -13.88 3.36
CA SER A 320 -24.52 -12.85 2.33
C SER A 320 -25.52 -11.72 2.62
N ASN A 321 -25.18 -10.51 2.20
CA ASN A 321 -25.95 -9.28 2.36
C ASN A 321 -26.17 -8.83 3.82
N ILE A 322 -25.27 -9.21 4.74
CA ILE A 322 -25.35 -8.86 6.16
C ILE A 322 -24.29 -7.81 6.51
N ASN A 323 -24.73 -6.72 7.14
CA ASN A 323 -23.89 -5.82 7.91
C ASN A 323 -24.10 -6.09 9.41
N LEU A 324 -23.12 -6.70 10.09
CA LEU A 324 -23.11 -6.83 11.54
C LEU A 324 -22.62 -5.52 12.17
N HIS A 325 -23.54 -4.71 12.69
CA HIS A 325 -23.25 -3.37 13.17
C HIS A 325 -23.23 -3.30 14.71
N LEU A 326 -22.06 -3.04 15.29
CA LEU A 326 -21.88 -2.87 16.73
C LEU A 326 -21.77 -1.38 17.06
N VAL A 327 -22.75 -0.84 17.79
CA VAL A 327 -22.74 0.58 18.16
C VAL A 327 -21.67 0.88 19.21
N LYS A 328 -21.36 2.16 19.38
CA LYS A 328 -20.48 2.62 20.48
C LYS A 328 -20.97 2.09 21.82
N GLY A 329 -20.05 1.49 22.59
CA GLY A 329 -20.36 0.90 23.90
C GLY A 329 -20.95 -0.52 23.84
N ALA A 330 -21.09 -1.11 22.66
CA ALA A 330 -21.31 -2.54 22.51
C ALA A 330 -19.99 -3.29 22.67
N ILE A 331 -20.01 -4.36 23.47
CA ILE A 331 -18.93 -5.35 23.57
C ILE A 331 -19.52 -6.70 23.20
N LEU A 332 -19.11 -7.26 22.07
CA LEU A 332 -19.37 -8.64 21.71
C LEU A 332 -18.23 -9.49 22.28
N GLN A 333 -18.50 -10.11 23.42
CA GLN A 333 -17.54 -10.93 24.17
C GLN A 333 -17.70 -12.39 23.76
N PHE A 334 -16.71 -12.95 23.08
CA PHE A 334 -16.69 -14.38 22.81
C PHE A 334 -16.43 -15.17 24.09
N SER A 335 -17.07 -16.33 24.20
CA SER A 335 -16.96 -17.21 25.37
C SER A 335 -15.56 -17.81 25.46
N SER A 336 -15.04 -17.93 26.68
CA SER A 336 -13.83 -18.72 26.98
C SER A 336 -14.12 -20.22 27.18
N ASP A 337 -15.38 -20.63 27.13
CA ASP A 337 -15.77 -22.04 27.19
C ASP A 337 -15.45 -22.74 25.86
N PHE A 338 -14.40 -23.56 25.89
CA PHE A 338 -13.96 -24.38 24.76
C PHE A 338 -15.07 -25.24 24.16
N ASN A 339 -16.09 -25.64 24.93
CA ASN A 339 -17.18 -26.49 24.43
C ASN A 339 -18.10 -25.77 23.44
N GLN A 340 -18.09 -24.43 23.41
CA GLN A 340 -18.83 -23.64 22.42
C GLN A 340 -18.20 -23.71 21.02
N TYR A 341 -16.97 -24.20 20.91
CA TYR A 341 -16.19 -24.22 19.66
C TYR A 341 -15.98 -25.66 19.20
N PRO A 342 -16.86 -26.21 18.36
CA PRO A 342 -16.69 -27.55 17.81
C PRO A 342 -15.44 -27.64 16.92
N LEU A 343 -14.94 -28.85 16.68
CA LEU A 343 -13.86 -29.06 15.72
C LEU A 343 -14.42 -28.98 14.29
N VAL A 344 -13.74 -28.24 13.42
CA VAL A 344 -14.10 -28.04 12.01
C VAL A 344 -12.87 -28.25 11.12
N GLN A 345 -13.10 -28.73 9.89
CA GLN A 345 -12.07 -28.73 8.85
C GLN A 345 -11.94 -27.31 8.28
N THR A 346 -10.72 -26.81 8.21
CA THR A 346 -10.41 -25.43 7.83
C THR A 346 -8.94 -25.34 7.39
N ASN A 347 -8.36 -24.15 7.42
CA ASN A 347 -6.95 -23.89 7.12
C ASN A 347 -6.17 -23.55 8.40
N TRP A 348 -4.91 -23.98 8.47
CA TRP A 348 -3.94 -23.55 9.48
C TRP A 348 -2.59 -23.27 8.82
N GLU A 349 -2.12 -22.03 8.89
CA GLU A 349 -0.85 -21.57 8.30
C GLU A 349 -0.66 -21.98 6.82
N GLY A 350 -1.73 -21.88 6.03
CA GLY A 350 -1.70 -22.21 4.60
C GLY A 350 -1.90 -23.68 4.26
N LEU A 351 -2.20 -24.55 5.24
CA LEU A 351 -2.42 -25.99 5.05
C LEU A 351 -3.83 -26.43 5.48
N PRO A 352 -4.44 -27.45 4.83
CA PRO A 352 -5.66 -28.09 5.33
C PRO A 352 -5.46 -28.65 6.75
N ALA A 353 -6.40 -28.37 7.64
CA ALA A 353 -6.30 -28.76 9.06
C ALA A 353 -7.67 -28.91 9.73
N VAL A 354 -7.69 -29.56 10.88
CA VAL A 354 -8.80 -29.53 11.85
C VAL A 354 -8.47 -28.50 12.94
N ARG A 355 -9.39 -27.56 13.20
CA ARG A 355 -9.27 -26.54 14.25
C ARG A 355 -10.56 -26.41 15.04
N CYS A 356 -10.53 -25.75 16.20
CA CYS A 356 -11.76 -25.24 16.81
C CYS A 356 -12.41 -24.22 15.86
N GLN A 357 -13.74 -24.19 15.82
CA GLN A 357 -14.52 -23.24 15.02
C GLN A 357 -14.14 -21.80 15.35
N GLN A 358 -14.12 -20.95 14.34
CA GLN A 358 -13.79 -19.55 14.51
C GLN A 358 -14.92 -18.78 15.21
N PRO A 359 -14.59 -17.86 16.14
CA PRO A 359 -15.56 -16.96 16.74
C PRO A 359 -16.40 -16.22 15.69
N ILE A 360 -15.81 -15.74 14.60
CA ILE A 360 -16.53 -15.19 13.45
C ILE A 360 -16.11 -15.93 12.19
N SER A 361 -17.09 -16.38 11.39
CA SER A 361 -16.82 -17.12 10.16
C SER A 361 -17.82 -16.80 9.04
N GLY A 362 -17.37 -17.02 7.81
CA GLY A 362 -18.23 -17.04 6.62
C GLY A 362 -17.51 -17.66 5.43
N THR A 363 -18.23 -18.44 4.63
CA THR A 363 -17.68 -19.15 3.47
C THR A 363 -18.60 -18.95 2.27
N ASP A 364 -18.03 -18.65 1.09
CA ASP A 364 -18.76 -18.46 -0.17
C ASP A 364 -19.84 -17.35 -0.10
N LEU A 365 -19.53 -16.27 0.60
CA LEU A 365 -20.47 -15.19 0.88
C LEU A 365 -20.20 -13.94 0.04
N GLU A 366 -21.24 -13.13 -0.17
CA GLU A 366 -21.14 -11.89 -0.95
C GLU A 366 -21.86 -10.74 -0.23
N ASN A 367 -21.32 -9.52 -0.33
CA ASN A 367 -21.81 -8.32 0.34
C ASN A 367 -21.86 -8.48 1.87
N ILE A 368 -20.71 -8.41 2.53
CA ILE A 368 -20.62 -8.63 3.98
C ILE A 368 -19.94 -7.45 4.62
N ALA A 369 -20.46 -7.00 5.76
CA ALA A 369 -19.78 -6.00 6.55
C ALA A 369 -19.81 -6.29 8.05
N ILE A 370 -18.79 -5.81 8.74
CA ILE A 370 -18.78 -5.63 10.19
C ILE A 370 -18.41 -4.17 10.43
N THR A 371 -19.34 -3.40 11.01
CA THR A 371 -19.22 -1.95 11.10
C THR A 371 -19.57 -1.42 12.49
N GLY A 372 -19.32 -0.13 12.69
CA GLY A 372 -19.62 0.57 13.93
C GLY A 372 -18.40 0.68 14.84
N THR A 373 -18.57 1.29 16.01
CA THR A 373 -17.45 1.64 16.91
C THR A 373 -17.52 0.87 18.24
N GLY A 374 -18.10 -0.34 18.21
CA GLY A 374 -18.07 -1.29 19.31
C GLY A 374 -16.75 -2.09 19.38
N ILE A 375 -16.72 -3.06 20.28
CA ILE A 375 -15.57 -3.94 20.52
C ILE A 375 -15.99 -5.39 20.28
N ILE A 376 -15.15 -6.14 19.56
CA ILE A 376 -15.21 -7.58 19.44
C ILE A 376 -14.01 -8.15 20.21
N ASP A 377 -14.27 -8.91 21.27
CA ASP A 377 -13.24 -9.55 22.12
C ASP A 377 -13.26 -11.06 21.93
N GLY A 378 -12.15 -11.63 21.49
CA GLY A 378 -12.01 -13.05 21.17
C GLY A 378 -11.80 -14.01 22.35
N ALA A 379 -11.70 -13.51 23.59
CA ALA A 379 -11.32 -14.29 24.77
C ALA A 379 -10.02 -15.11 24.61
N GLY A 380 -9.07 -14.62 23.82
CA GLY A 380 -7.84 -15.31 23.41
C GLY A 380 -6.92 -15.72 24.57
N ASP A 381 -6.96 -15.02 25.70
CA ASP A 381 -6.20 -15.40 26.91
C ASP A 381 -6.55 -16.80 27.43
N ALA A 382 -7.78 -17.27 27.22
CA ALA A 382 -8.15 -18.63 27.57
C ALA A 382 -7.41 -19.69 26.74
N TRP A 383 -6.91 -19.33 25.56
CA TRP A 383 -6.40 -20.25 24.56
C TRP A 383 -4.88 -20.31 24.47
N ARG A 384 -4.20 -19.19 24.72
CA ARG A 384 -2.80 -19.01 24.33
C ARG A 384 -1.83 -19.55 25.39
N PRO A 385 -0.79 -20.31 24.98
CA PRO A 385 0.32 -20.59 25.89
C PRO A 385 1.13 -19.31 26.14
N VAL A 386 1.74 -19.21 27.32
CA VAL A 386 2.53 -18.03 27.72
C VAL A 386 3.90 -18.47 28.19
N LYS A 387 4.95 -17.89 27.58
CA LYS A 387 6.34 -18.12 28.01
C LYS A 387 6.64 -17.28 29.26
N LYS A 388 7.37 -17.87 30.22
CA LYS A 388 7.78 -17.20 31.45
C LYS A 388 8.56 -15.92 31.20
N SER A 389 9.44 -15.92 30.20
CA SER A 389 10.23 -14.76 29.79
C SER A 389 9.41 -13.58 29.27
N LYS A 390 8.12 -13.79 28.94
CA LYS A 390 7.20 -12.73 28.47
C LYS A 390 6.45 -12.06 29.62
N LEU A 391 6.62 -12.50 30.86
CA LEU A 391 5.93 -11.94 32.02
C LEU A 391 6.92 -11.50 33.11
N THR A 392 6.57 -10.47 33.86
CA THR A 392 7.25 -10.17 35.12
C THR A 392 7.06 -11.32 36.11
N ALA A 393 7.93 -11.44 37.11
CA ALA A 393 7.83 -12.50 38.12
C ALA A 393 6.45 -12.55 38.81
N GLY A 394 5.87 -11.38 39.14
CA GLY A 394 4.53 -11.30 39.74
C GLY A 394 3.41 -11.71 38.79
N GLN A 395 3.49 -11.31 37.51
CA GLN A 395 2.54 -11.75 36.49
C GLN A 395 2.61 -13.27 36.26
N TRP A 396 3.82 -13.83 36.20
CA TRP A 396 4.03 -15.27 36.04
C TRP A 396 3.47 -16.07 37.22
N GLN A 397 3.73 -15.61 38.45
CA GLN A 397 3.19 -16.23 39.66
C GLN A 397 1.65 -16.19 39.68
N LYS A 398 1.06 -15.05 39.30
CA LYS A 398 -0.40 -14.92 39.19
C LYS A 398 -0.98 -15.88 38.17
N LEU A 399 -0.38 -15.98 36.98
CA LEU A 399 -0.82 -16.87 35.91
C LEU A 399 -0.76 -18.34 36.34
N THR A 400 0.39 -18.78 36.86
CA THR A 400 0.59 -20.18 37.26
C THR A 400 -0.27 -20.61 38.44
N THR A 401 -0.72 -19.67 39.28
CA THR A 401 -1.65 -19.92 40.39
C THR A 401 -3.11 -19.97 39.92
N SER A 402 -3.43 -19.40 38.75
CA SER A 402 -4.80 -19.36 38.22
C SER A 402 -5.30 -20.68 37.61
N GLY A 403 -4.43 -21.68 37.52
CA GLY A 403 -4.70 -22.99 36.90
C GLY A 403 -3.76 -23.29 35.74
N GLY A 404 -4.16 -24.19 34.84
CA GLY A 404 -3.35 -24.63 33.70
C GLY A 404 -2.22 -25.60 34.07
N VAL A 405 -1.30 -25.83 33.13
CA VAL A 405 -0.16 -26.74 33.30
C VAL A 405 1.13 -26.11 32.78
N LEU A 406 2.27 -26.50 33.34
CA LEU A 406 3.59 -26.07 32.88
C LEU A 406 4.22 -27.13 31.97
N SER A 407 5.04 -26.68 31.02
CA SER A 407 5.97 -27.55 30.30
C SER A 407 6.94 -28.24 31.26
N ASP A 408 7.56 -29.33 30.81
CA ASP A 408 8.54 -30.10 31.60
C ASP A 408 9.69 -29.23 32.14
N ASN A 409 10.17 -28.27 31.33
CA ASN A 409 11.20 -27.31 31.72
C ASN A 409 10.68 -26.12 32.56
N LYS A 410 9.37 -26.02 32.79
CA LYS A 410 8.68 -24.96 33.54
C LYS A 410 8.84 -23.54 32.97
N GLU A 411 9.20 -23.44 31.69
CA GLU A 411 9.39 -22.16 31.00
C GLU A 411 8.16 -21.72 30.17
N THR A 412 7.16 -22.58 30.00
CA THR A 412 5.91 -22.24 29.29
C THR A 412 4.70 -22.74 30.05
N TRP A 413 3.70 -21.88 30.21
CA TRP A 413 2.40 -22.19 30.77
C TRP A 413 1.40 -22.46 29.64
N TYR A 414 0.56 -23.46 29.84
CA TYR A 414 -0.51 -23.86 28.94
C TYR A 414 -1.86 -23.83 29.68
N PRO A 415 -2.95 -23.42 29.00
CA PRO A 415 -4.26 -23.31 29.65
C PRO A 415 -4.87 -24.65 30.06
N SER A 416 -4.45 -25.76 29.45
CA SER A 416 -4.94 -27.10 29.79
C SER A 416 -3.93 -28.20 29.43
N GLU A 417 -4.14 -29.40 29.96
CA GLU A 417 -3.37 -30.61 29.58
C GLU A 417 -3.49 -30.93 28.08
N LYS A 418 -4.67 -30.72 27.49
CA LYS A 418 -4.88 -30.91 26.04
C LYS A 418 -4.06 -29.92 25.23
N ALA A 419 -3.97 -28.66 25.68
CA ALA A 419 -3.13 -27.65 25.06
C ALA A 419 -1.64 -28.04 25.13
N TYR A 420 -1.17 -28.51 26.29
CA TYR A 420 0.20 -28.99 26.44
C TYR A 420 0.49 -30.21 25.56
N LYS A 421 -0.38 -31.23 25.58
CA LYS A 421 -0.25 -32.43 24.73
C LYS A 421 -0.21 -32.08 23.24
N GLY A 422 -1.04 -31.14 22.81
CA GLY A 422 -1.04 -30.65 21.43
C GLY A 422 0.27 -29.96 21.04
N SER A 423 0.91 -29.24 21.96
CA SER A 423 2.21 -28.60 21.72
C SER A 423 3.35 -29.58 21.45
N LEU A 424 3.23 -30.80 21.98
CA LEU A 424 4.17 -31.89 21.78
C LEU A 424 3.85 -32.72 20.52
N THR A 425 2.73 -32.43 19.84
CA THR A 425 2.26 -33.21 18.68
C THR A 425 2.72 -32.55 17.37
N PRO A 426 3.61 -33.18 16.59
CA PRO A 426 4.05 -32.63 15.30
C PRO A 426 2.87 -32.46 14.34
N LYS A 427 2.80 -31.29 13.69
CA LYS A 427 1.72 -30.94 12.74
C LYS A 427 0.32 -31.21 13.35
N ALA A 428 0.13 -30.83 14.61
CA ALA A 428 -1.13 -30.95 15.32
C ALA A 428 -2.28 -30.36 14.49
N GLY A 429 -3.31 -31.17 14.22
CA GLY A 429 -4.47 -30.76 13.41
C GLY A 429 -4.28 -30.77 11.90
N VAL A 430 -3.06 -30.68 11.36
CA VAL A 430 -2.85 -30.71 9.88
C VAL A 430 -3.34 -32.04 9.32
N LEU A 431 -4.12 -31.96 8.25
CA LEU A 431 -4.71 -33.09 7.54
C LEU A 431 -3.78 -33.56 6.43
N GLU A 432 -3.73 -34.88 6.25
CA GLU A 432 -3.09 -35.50 5.10
C GLU A 432 -4.18 -35.87 4.07
N PRO A 433 -3.92 -35.78 2.76
CA PRO A 433 -4.91 -36.10 1.73
C PRO A 433 -5.55 -37.47 1.96
N GLY A 434 -6.89 -37.51 2.01
CA GLY A 434 -7.67 -38.74 2.18
C GLY A 434 -7.63 -39.37 3.58
N LYS A 435 -7.08 -38.68 4.60
CA LYS A 435 -7.01 -39.19 5.97
C LYS A 435 -7.85 -38.36 6.94
N GLU A 436 -8.66 -39.05 7.74
CA GLU A 436 -9.26 -38.47 8.94
C GLU A 436 -8.26 -38.54 10.12
N LYS A 437 -8.36 -37.57 11.03
CA LYS A 437 -7.47 -37.47 12.20
C LYS A 437 -8.32 -37.15 13.43
N ASP A 438 -8.40 -38.07 14.38
CA ASP A 438 -8.99 -37.76 15.68
C ASP A 438 -8.01 -36.88 16.48
N VAL A 439 -8.45 -35.65 16.74
CA VAL A 439 -7.68 -34.63 17.46
C VAL A 439 -8.36 -34.20 18.76
N THR A 440 -9.36 -34.95 19.21
CA THR A 440 -10.16 -34.62 20.40
C THR A 440 -9.29 -34.48 21.66
N SER A 441 -8.25 -35.32 21.78
CA SER A 441 -7.33 -35.29 22.93
C SER A 441 -6.38 -34.08 22.96
N ILE A 442 -6.35 -33.27 21.89
CA ILE A 442 -5.53 -32.05 21.77
C ILE A 442 -6.36 -30.82 21.37
N LYS A 443 -7.70 -30.90 21.47
CA LYS A 443 -8.64 -29.88 20.98
C LYS A 443 -8.26 -28.46 21.41
N ASP A 444 -7.91 -28.27 22.68
CA ASP A 444 -7.62 -26.95 23.26
C ASP A 444 -6.34 -26.31 22.68
N PHE A 445 -5.44 -27.12 22.10
CA PHE A 445 -4.27 -26.62 21.34
C PHE A 445 -4.65 -26.06 19.97
N LEU A 446 -5.78 -26.53 19.40
CA LEU A 446 -6.21 -26.22 18.04
C LEU A 446 -6.99 -24.91 17.98
N ARG A 447 -6.34 -23.85 18.46
CA ARG A 447 -6.87 -22.49 18.59
C ARG A 447 -7.52 -21.98 17.30
N PRO A 448 -8.68 -21.33 17.37
CA PRO A 448 -9.27 -20.67 16.22
C PRO A 448 -8.60 -19.31 15.93
N ASN A 449 -8.69 -18.85 14.68
CA ASN A 449 -8.50 -17.43 14.36
C ASN A 449 -9.77 -16.65 14.75
N LEU A 450 -9.67 -15.37 15.11
CA LEU A 450 -10.85 -14.61 15.57
C LEU A 450 -11.90 -14.46 14.46
N LEU A 451 -11.48 -14.01 13.27
CA LEU A 451 -12.32 -13.88 12.09
C LEU A 451 -11.70 -14.62 10.91
N VAL A 452 -12.48 -15.50 10.27
CA VAL A 452 -12.10 -16.14 9.00
C VAL A 452 -13.21 -15.97 7.97
N LEU A 453 -12.88 -15.34 6.84
CA LEU A 453 -13.77 -15.23 5.69
C LEU A 453 -13.11 -15.99 4.54
N THR A 454 -13.77 -17.03 4.03
CA THR A 454 -13.24 -17.88 2.97
C THR A 454 -14.03 -17.70 1.68
N ASN A 455 -13.34 -17.38 0.59
CA ASN A 455 -13.93 -17.23 -0.73
C ASN A 455 -15.10 -16.22 -0.78
N CYS A 456 -14.97 -15.11 -0.05
CA CYS A 456 -16.00 -14.07 0.03
C CYS A 456 -15.74 -12.91 -0.94
N LYS A 457 -16.80 -12.21 -1.36
CA LYS A 457 -16.71 -11.03 -2.25
C LYS A 457 -17.37 -9.79 -1.66
N ARG A 458 -16.76 -8.62 -1.85
CA ARG A 458 -17.23 -7.31 -1.35
C ARG A 458 -17.38 -7.33 0.17
N VAL A 459 -16.23 -7.36 0.83
CA VAL A 459 -16.07 -7.43 2.28
C VAL A 459 -15.69 -6.04 2.81
N LEU A 460 -16.42 -5.56 3.82
CA LEU A 460 -16.13 -4.29 4.51
C LEU A 460 -15.98 -4.51 6.02
N LEU A 461 -14.79 -4.27 6.57
CA LEU A 461 -14.61 -4.13 8.02
C LEU A 461 -14.29 -2.67 8.30
N GLU A 462 -15.12 -1.98 9.08
CA GLU A 462 -15.02 -0.52 9.23
C GLU A 462 -15.25 -0.01 10.65
N SER A 463 -14.35 0.84 11.13
CA SER A 463 -14.44 1.61 12.40
C SER A 463 -14.49 0.79 13.70
N ILE A 464 -14.44 -0.55 13.60
CA ILE A 464 -14.63 -1.48 14.71
C ILE A 464 -13.30 -1.81 15.41
N THR A 465 -13.35 -2.08 16.72
CA THR A 465 -12.20 -2.65 17.44
C THR A 465 -12.28 -4.18 17.46
N PHE A 466 -11.22 -4.85 17.02
CA PHE A 466 -11.01 -6.28 17.25
C PHE A 466 -9.91 -6.45 18.29
N GLN A 467 -10.14 -7.29 19.30
CA GLN A 467 -9.11 -7.54 20.30
C GLN A 467 -9.09 -8.96 20.84
N ASN A 468 -7.98 -9.28 21.51
CA ASN A 468 -7.81 -10.50 22.29
C ASN A 468 -8.09 -11.78 21.46
N SER A 469 -7.49 -11.89 20.28
CA SER A 469 -7.70 -13.04 19.38
C SER A 469 -7.03 -14.32 19.89
N PRO A 470 -7.65 -15.52 19.76
CA PRO A 470 -7.00 -16.76 20.20
C PRO A 470 -5.74 -17.16 19.39
N ALA A 471 -5.71 -16.78 18.11
CA ALA A 471 -4.57 -16.87 17.19
C ALA A 471 -4.61 -15.66 16.23
N TRP A 472 -4.52 -15.85 14.91
CA TRP A 472 -4.61 -14.74 13.95
C TRP A 472 -5.93 -13.99 14.13
N CYS A 473 -5.88 -12.66 14.01
CA CYS A 473 -7.05 -11.84 14.28
C CYS A 473 -8.00 -11.78 13.08
N LEU A 474 -7.54 -11.23 11.94
CA LEU A 474 -8.35 -11.07 10.74
C LEU A 474 -7.78 -11.89 9.59
N HIS A 475 -8.48 -12.96 9.17
CA HIS A 475 -8.00 -13.85 8.11
C HIS A 475 -9.00 -13.98 6.94
N PRO A 476 -9.05 -12.98 6.05
CA PRO A 476 -9.60 -13.15 4.71
C PRO A 476 -8.74 -14.12 3.90
N LEU A 477 -9.36 -15.20 3.45
CA LEU A 477 -8.77 -16.25 2.62
C LEU A 477 -9.53 -16.31 1.29
N LEU A 478 -8.82 -16.23 0.16
CA LEU A 478 -9.42 -16.32 -1.18
C LEU A 478 -10.51 -15.26 -1.45
N CYS A 479 -10.46 -14.12 -0.74
CA CYS A 479 -11.49 -13.09 -0.85
C CYS A 479 -11.17 -12.07 -1.95
N GLU A 480 -12.21 -11.47 -2.51
CA GLU A 480 -12.11 -10.42 -3.53
C GLU A 480 -12.87 -9.15 -3.12
N HIS A 481 -12.32 -7.98 -3.47
CA HIS A 481 -12.91 -6.68 -3.12
C HIS A 481 -13.04 -6.51 -1.60
N ILE A 482 -11.90 -6.32 -0.95
CA ILE A 482 -11.78 -6.23 0.52
C ILE A 482 -11.48 -4.80 0.92
N THR A 483 -12.26 -4.24 1.83
CA THR A 483 -12.03 -2.91 2.42
C THR A 483 -11.90 -3.05 3.93
N LEU A 484 -10.72 -2.74 4.44
CA LEU A 484 -10.44 -2.58 5.87
C LEU A 484 -10.19 -1.11 6.13
N ARG A 485 -11.08 -0.45 6.86
CA ARG A 485 -11.02 1.00 7.06
C ARG A 485 -11.17 1.38 8.52
N ASN A 486 -10.30 2.26 9.02
CA ASN A 486 -10.44 2.84 10.35
C ASN A 486 -10.55 1.76 11.47
N LEU A 487 -9.91 0.62 11.29
CA LEU A 487 -9.94 -0.45 12.29
C LEU A 487 -8.97 -0.17 13.43
N TYR A 488 -9.30 -0.63 14.63
CA TYR A 488 -8.31 -0.80 15.69
C TYR A 488 -8.18 -2.27 16.04
N VAL A 489 -7.03 -2.87 15.76
CA VAL A 489 -6.76 -4.28 16.04
C VAL A 489 -5.73 -4.38 17.15
N LYS A 490 -6.14 -4.96 18.29
CA LYS A 490 -5.35 -4.97 19.51
C LYS A 490 -5.22 -6.36 20.12
N ASN A 491 -4.01 -6.91 20.10
CA ASN A 491 -3.66 -8.14 20.81
C ASN A 491 -2.55 -7.88 21.82
N PRO A 492 -2.54 -8.55 22.98
CA PRO A 492 -1.41 -8.47 23.89
C PRO A 492 -0.11 -8.82 23.17
N TRP A 493 0.97 -8.09 23.46
CA TRP A 493 2.28 -8.29 22.82
C TRP A 493 2.85 -9.72 22.96
N TYR A 494 2.39 -10.48 23.97
CA TYR A 494 2.78 -11.87 24.19
C TYR A 494 1.86 -12.89 23.49
N ALA A 495 0.84 -12.43 22.76
CA ALA A 495 -0.12 -13.28 22.07
C ALA A 495 0.59 -14.11 20.98
N GLN A 496 0.72 -15.42 21.22
CA GLN A 496 1.35 -16.34 20.28
C GLN A 496 0.52 -16.46 18.99
N ASN A 497 1.13 -16.22 17.83
CA ASN A 497 0.44 -16.11 16.53
C ASN A 497 -0.67 -15.06 16.57
N GLY A 498 -0.41 -13.93 17.26
CA GLY A 498 -1.38 -12.86 17.49
C GLY A 498 -1.42 -11.82 16.38
N ASP A 499 -1.23 -12.22 15.12
CA ASP A 499 -1.18 -11.37 13.92
C ASP A 499 -2.41 -10.44 13.84
N GLY A 500 -2.21 -9.24 13.29
CA GLY A 500 -3.27 -8.24 13.12
C GLY A 500 -4.21 -8.56 11.95
N VAL A 501 -3.64 -8.68 10.75
CA VAL A 501 -4.38 -9.08 9.55
C VAL A 501 -3.53 -9.94 8.63
N ASP A 502 -4.16 -11.00 8.12
CA ASP A 502 -3.58 -11.98 7.21
C ASP A 502 -4.43 -12.04 5.94
N LEU A 503 -4.05 -11.27 4.91
CA LEU A 503 -4.66 -11.41 3.59
C LEU A 503 -4.02 -12.58 2.87
N GLU A 504 -4.75 -13.70 2.78
CA GLU A 504 -4.25 -14.93 2.17
C GLU A 504 -4.93 -15.22 0.83
N SER A 505 -4.15 -15.28 -0.25
CA SER A 505 -4.66 -15.52 -1.62
C SER A 505 -5.79 -14.57 -2.03
N CYS A 506 -5.73 -13.31 -1.59
CA CYS A 506 -6.80 -12.31 -1.80
C CYS A 506 -6.53 -11.40 -2.99
N ARG A 507 -7.59 -10.82 -3.58
CA ARG A 507 -7.47 -9.93 -4.75
C ARG A 507 -8.28 -8.65 -4.63
N ASN A 508 -7.71 -7.53 -5.09
CA ASN A 508 -8.37 -6.22 -5.15
C ASN A 508 -8.81 -5.75 -3.76
N GLY A 509 -7.92 -5.10 -3.02
CA GLY A 509 -8.21 -4.71 -1.65
C GLY A 509 -7.58 -3.41 -1.22
N VAL A 510 -8.14 -2.84 -0.17
CA VAL A 510 -7.61 -1.67 0.52
C VAL A 510 -7.57 -1.90 2.03
N ILE A 511 -6.45 -1.52 2.63
CA ILE A 511 -6.30 -1.32 4.08
C ILE A 511 -5.96 0.15 4.26
N GLU A 512 -6.84 0.92 4.88
CA GLU A 512 -6.64 2.35 5.08
C GLU A 512 -7.02 2.82 6.48
N ASP A 513 -6.28 3.79 6.99
CA ASP A 513 -6.54 4.46 8.27
C ASP A 513 -6.64 3.49 9.46
N CYS A 514 -6.01 2.31 9.36
CA CYS A 514 -6.08 1.27 10.38
C CYS A 514 -4.94 1.42 11.41
N THR A 515 -5.19 0.97 12.63
CA THR A 515 -4.18 0.90 13.69
C THR A 515 -4.05 -0.53 14.20
N PHE A 516 -2.83 -1.03 14.29
CA PHE A 516 -2.50 -2.38 14.77
C PHE A 516 -1.54 -2.31 15.97
N ASP A 517 -1.82 -3.04 17.03
CA ASP A 517 -0.96 -3.21 18.20
C ASP A 517 -1.08 -4.67 18.66
N VAL A 518 -0.13 -5.51 18.29
CA VAL A 518 -0.33 -6.96 18.20
C VAL A 518 0.87 -7.79 18.66
N GLY A 519 0.63 -9.09 18.87
CA GLY A 519 1.65 -10.03 19.38
C GLY A 519 2.51 -10.71 18.32
N ASP A 520 2.19 -10.52 17.03
CA ASP A 520 2.96 -11.06 15.91
C ASP A 520 2.98 -10.04 14.75
N ASP A 521 2.93 -10.46 13.48
CA ASP A 521 2.92 -9.53 12.33
C ASP A 521 1.71 -8.57 12.35
N GLY A 522 1.93 -7.28 12.06
CA GLY A 522 0.87 -6.26 12.00
C GLY A 522 -0.03 -6.41 10.79
N ILE A 523 0.53 -6.13 9.60
CA ILE A 523 -0.15 -6.29 8.31
C ILE A 523 0.60 -7.36 7.51
N CYS A 524 0.00 -8.54 7.36
CA CYS A 524 0.66 -9.70 6.76
C CYS A 524 -0.03 -10.16 5.46
N ILE A 525 0.79 -10.41 4.44
CA ILE A 525 0.36 -10.93 3.14
C ILE A 525 0.83 -12.37 2.97
N LYS A 526 -0.11 -13.26 2.67
CA LYS A 526 0.11 -14.71 2.51
C LYS A 526 -0.57 -15.24 1.25
N SER A 527 -0.27 -16.47 0.86
CA SER A 527 -0.84 -17.15 -0.31
C SER A 527 -0.62 -18.67 -0.23
N GLY A 528 -0.85 -19.26 0.94
CA GLY A 528 -0.65 -20.69 1.18
C GLY A 528 0.81 -21.12 1.36
N ARG A 529 0.99 -22.36 1.84
CA ARG A 529 2.29 -22.89 2.27
C ARG A 529 2.70 -24.12 1.44
N ASP A 530 3.97 -24.12 1.06
CA ASP A 530 4.69 -25.21 0.39
C ASP A 530 3.91 -25.78 -0.81
N GLU A 531 3.89 -27.10 -0.95
CA GLU A 531 3.25 -27.79 -2.07
C GLU A 531 1.75 -27.44 -2.19
N GLU A 532 1.04 -27.34 -1.07
CA GLU A 532 -0.39 -27.02 -1.07
C GLU A 532 -0.66 -25.59 -1.55
N GLY A 533 0.17 -24.63 -1.13
CA GLY A 533 0.10 -23.27 -1.65
C GLY A 533 0.46 -23.18 -3.15
N ARG A 534 1.42 -23.97 -3.62
CA ARG A 534 1.76 -24.06 -5.04
C ARG A 534 0.64 -24.68 -5.87
N LYS A 535 0.03 -25.77 -5.38
CA LYS A 535 -1.15 -26.40 -6.02
C LYS A 535 -2.33 -25.46 -6.11
N ARG A 536 -2.56 -24.65 -5.05
CA ARG A 536 -3.59 -23.61 -5.07
C ARG A 536 -3.28 -22.57 -6.15
N GLY A 537 -2.04 -22.11 -6.23
CA GLY A 537 -1.58 -21.23 -7.32
C GLY A 537 -2.29 -19.88 -7.39
N VAL A 538 -2.90 -19.43 -6.28
CA VAL A 538 -3.59 -18.14 -6.19
C VAL A 538 -2.73 -17.16 -5.39
N PRO A 539 -2.19 -16.10 -6.00
CA PRO A 539 -1.42 -15.10 -5.28
C PRO A 539 -2.33 -14.16 -4.49
N THR A 540 -1.76 -13.48 -3.49
CA THR A 540 -2.36 -12.22 -3.01
C THR A 540 -1.91 -11.07 -3.90
N GLU A 541 -2.85 -10.36 -4.52
CA GLU A 541 -2.52 -9.31 -5.47
C GLU A 541 -3.47 -8.12 -5.53
N ASN A 542 -2.96 -7.00 -6.04
CA ASN A 542 -3.71 -5.75 -6.24
C ASN A 542 -4.23 -5.16 -4.92
N ILE A 543 -3.34 -4.96 -3.94
CA ILE A 543 -3.71 -4.44 -2.63
C ILE A 543 -3.05 -3.07 -2.38
N SER A 544 -3.84 -2.09 -1.94
CA SER A 544 -3.36 -0.81 -1.42
C SER A 544 -3.40 -0.80 0.10
N ILE A 545 -2.31 -0.41 0.74
CA ILE A 545 -2.18 -0.26 2.19
C ILE A 545 -1.72 1.18 2.43
N ARG A 546 -2.49 1.98 3.15
CA ARG A 546 -2.17 3.40 3.34
C ARG A 546 -2.59 3.95 4.68
N ASN A 547 -1.96 5.06 5.08
CA ASN A 547 -2.35 5.87 6.23
C ASN A 547 -2.48 5.07 7.54
N SER A 548 -1.77 3.95 7.66
CA SER A 548 -1.97 3.01 8.76
C SER A 548 -0.79 3.05 9.73
N THR A 549 -1.09 2.79 11.00
CA THR A 549 -0.09 2.75 12.07
C THR A 549 0.03 1.35 12.64
N VAL A 550 1.25 0.86 12.79
CA VAL A 550 1.55 -0.38 13.50
C VAL A 550 2.43 -0.04 14.70
N TYR A 551 1.95 -0.34 15.90
CA TYR A 551 2.70 -0.25 17.15
C TYR A 551 3.51 -1.53 17.36
N HIS A 552 3.51 -2.11 18.56
CA HIS A 552 4.20 -3.37 18.79
C HIS A 552 3.68 -4.43 17.82
N ALA A 553 4.60 -5.09 17.10
CA ALA A 553 4.34 -6.20 16.19
C ALA A 553 5.68 -6.83 15.80
N HIS A 554 5.70 -8.08 15.35
CA HIS A 554 6.91 -8.69 14.77
C HIS A 554 7.30 -8.07 13.41
N GLY A 555 6.38 -7.34 12.77
CA GLY A 555 6.62 -6.66 11.51
C GLY A 555 5.54 -5.61 11.23
N GLY A 556 5.94 -4.44 10.72
CA GLY A 556 5.00 -3.39 10.30
C GLY A 556 4.20 -3.83 9.08
N PHE A 557 4.89 -3.95 7.94
CA PHE A 557 4.34 -4.57 6.73
C PHE A 557 5.13 -5.83 6.38
N VAL A 558 4.40 -6.94 6.21
CA VAL A 558 4.98 -8.28 6.13
C VAL A 558 4.47 -9.03 4.91
N ILE A 559 5.38 -9.73 4.22
CA ILE A 559 5.03 -10.74 3.22
C ILE A 559 5.64 -12.07 3.65
N GLY A 560 4.81 -13.10 3.79
CA GLY A 560 5.20 -14.47 4.10
C GLY A 560 4.95 -14.90 5.56
N SER A 561 5.47 -16.06 5.99
CA SER A 561 6.35 -16.94 5.20
C SER A 561 5.60 -17.77 4.16
N GLU A 562 4.28 -17.87 4.29
CA GLU A 562 3.37 -18.65 3.47
C GLU A 562 3.09 -17.89 2.17
N MET A 563 4.05 -17.82 1.26
CA MET A 563 3.96 -17.07 -0.01
C MET A 563 3.99 -17.97 -1.26
N SER A 564 3.62 -19.24 -1.11
CA SER A 564 3.82 -20.26 -2.15
C SER A 564 2.96 -20.07 -3.40
N GLY A 565 1.75 -19.53 -3.27
CA GLY A 565 0.92 -19.07 -4.40
C GLY A 565 1.38 -17.75 -5.03
N GLY A 566 2.32 -17.04 -4.41
CA GLY A 566 2.87 -15.77 -4.85
C GLY A 566 2.21 -14.52 -4.23
N ALA A 567 2.86 -13.38 -4.38
CA ALA A 567 2.30 -12.08 -4.02
C ALA A 567 2.77 -10.99 -4.99
N ARG A 568 1.86 -10.14 -5.49
CA ARG A 568 2.26 -9.11 -6.45
C ARG A 568 1.35 -7.89 -6.52
N ASN A 569 1.85 -6.80 -7.09
CA ASN A 569 1.11 -5.55 -7.23
C ASN A 569 0.59 -5.05 -5.87
N LEU A 570 1.51 -4.86 -4.91
CA LEU A 570 1.19 -4.37 -3.57
C LEU A 570 1.74 -2.95 -3.41
N PHE A 571 0.92 -2.05 -2.87
CA PHE A 571 1.21 -0.63 -2.77
C PHE A 571 1.07 -0.21 -1.32
N VAL A 572 2.17 0.13 -0.66
CA VAL A 572 2.22 0.52 0.75
C VAL A 572 2.68 1.97 0.83
N SER A 573 1.83 2.86 1.33
CA SER A 573 2.16 4.29 1.36
C SER A 573 1.78 4.99 2.66
N ASN A 574 2.55 5.97 3.11
CA ASN A 574 2.17 6.83 4.24
C ASN A 574 1.81 6.01 5.50
N CYS A 575 2.68 5.07 5.88
CA CYS A 575 2.47 4.21 7.05
C CYS A 575 3.54 4.47 8.12
N THR A 576 3.15 4.31 9.39
CA THR A 576 4.04 4.52 10.54
C THR A 576 4.23 3.22 11.31
N PHE A 577 5.47 2.80 11.56
CA PHE A 577 5.80 1.60 12.33
C PHE A 577 6.60 1.97 13.59
N MET A 578 6.05 1.72 14.77
CA MET A 578 6.59 2.19 16.05
C MET A 578 6.78 1.04 17.02
N GLY A 579 8.03 0.70 17.35
CA GLY A 579 8.30 -0.39 18.29
C GLY A 579 8.06 -1.78 17.73
N THR A 580 8.04 -1.94 16.40
CA THR A 580 8.00 -3.27 15.77
C THR A 580 9.36 -3.95 15.83
N ASP A 581 9.38 -5.29 15.76
CA ASP A 581 10.64 -6.02 15.64
C ASP A 581 11.33 -5.74 14.31
N VAL A 582 10.56 -5.69 13.22
CA VAL A 582 11.04 -5.36 11.87
C VAL A 582 10.12 -4.30 11.26
N GLY A 583 10.66 -3.36 10.50
CA GLY A 583 9.84 -2.38 9.78
C GLY A 583 9.13 -2.99 8.58
N LEU A 584 9.88 -3.16 7.47
CA LEU A 584 9.45 -3.87 6.27
C LEU A 584 10.04 -5.29 6.28
N ARG A 585 9.19 -6.32 6.35
CA ARG A 585 9.62 -7.71 6.59
C ARG A 585 9.19 -8.65 5.46
N PHE A 586 10.14 -9.16 4.69
CA PHE A 586 9.87 -10.10 3.60
C PHE A 586 10.56 -11.43 3.88
N LYS A 587 9.76 -12.47 4.12
CA LYS A 587 10.26 -13.76 4.65
C LYS A 587 9.83 -14.94 3.78
N THR A 588 10.78 -15.79 3.44
CA THR A 588 10.54 -17.06 2.73
C THR A 588 11.66 -18.07 3.05
N THR A 589 11.49 -19.32 2.64
CA THR A 589 12.50 -20.38 2.78
C THR A 589 12.36 -21.43 1.68
N ARG A 590 13.39 -22.25 1.48
CA ARG A 590 13.33 -23.39 0.55
C ARG A 590 12.18 -24.31 0.92
N GLY A 591 11.48 -24.81 -0.10
CA GLY A 591 10.26 -25.59 0.04
C GLY A 591 8.99 -24.76 -0.19
N ARG A 592 9.04 -23.43 -0.01
CA ARG A 592 7.90 -22.55 -0.31
C ARG A 592 7.63 -22.47 -1.81
N GLY A 593 8.64 -22.22 -2.62
CA GLY A 593 8.45 -21.82 -4.02
C GLY A 593 7.81 -20.44 -4.11
N GLY A 594 7.03 -20.19 -5.17
CA GLY A 594 6.32 -18.94 -5.36
C GLY A 594 7.21 -17.74 -5.69
N ILE A 595 6.58 -16.65 -6.14
CA ILE A 595 7.27 -15.41 -6.51
C ILE A 595 6.59 -14.25 -5.78
N VAL A 596 7.39 -13.40 -5.14
CA VAL A 596 6.96 -12.08 -4.68
C VAL A 596 7.58 -11.03 -5.59
N GLU A 597 6.72 -10.24 -6.24
CA GLU A 597 7.16 -9.25 -7.22
C GLU A 597 6.28 -8.01 -7.32
N LYS A 598 6.83 -6.89 -7.81
CA LYS A 598 6.09 -5.64 -8.04
C LYS A 598 5.50 -5.11 -6.73
N ILE A 599 6.39 -4.88 -5.78
CA ILE A 599 6.08 -4.33 -4.46
C ILE A 599 6.54 -2.88 -4.43
N TYR A 600 5.61 -1.98 -4.12
CA TYR A 600 5.83 -0.54 -4.14
C TYR A 600 5.60 -0.02 -2.73
N VAL A 601 6.63 0.59 -2.15
CA VAL A 601 6.60 1.13 -0.80
C VAL A 601 7.02 2.60 -0.84
N LYS A 602 6.23 3.48 -0.24
CA LYS A 602 6.46 4.92 -0.26
C LYS A 602 6.17 5.57 1.09
N ASP A 603 6.95 6.56 1.51
CA ASP A 603 6.64 7.42 2.66
C ASP A 603 6.39 6.61 3.94
N ILE A 604 7.41 5.92 4.42
CA ILE A 604 7.33 5.12 5.65
C ILE A 604 8.13 5.79 6.76
N GLN A 605 7.49 5.97 7.91
CA GLN A 605 8.13 6.48 9.12
C GLN A 605 8.28 5.35 10.15
N MET A 606 9.47 5.22 10.71
CA MET A 606 9.80 4.16 11.67
C MET A 606 10.53 4.72 12.88
N THR A 607 10.21 4.19 14.06
CA THR A 607 10.97 4.47 15.28
C THR A 607 11.05 3.24 16.18
N ASN A 608 12.19 3.09 16.86
CA ASN A 608 12.45 2.03 17.84
C ASN A 608 12.24 0.63 17.27
N ILE A 609 12.79 0.36 16.07
CA ILE A 609 12.74 -0.97 15.48
C ILE A 609 13.75 -1.88 16.19
N ALA A 610 13.33 -3.03 16.69
CA ALA A 610 14.22 -3.86 17.54
C ALA A 610 15.28 -4.63 16.72
N GLY A 611 14.90 -5.11 15.53
CA GLY A 611 15.72 -5.83 14.56
C GLY A 611 16.03 -4.97 13.34
N GLU A 612 15.62 -5.41 12.15
CA GLU A 612 15.93 -4.71 10.90
C GLU A 612 14.86 -3.70 10.45
N ALA A 613 15.28 -2.52 9.97
CA ALA A 613 14.33 -1.57 9.40
C ALA A 613 13.73 -2.11 8.08
N ILE A 614 14.58 -2.71 7.23
CA ILE A 614 14.17 -3.37 5.98
C ILE A 614 14.85 -4.74 5.88
N LEU A 615 14.05 -5.81 5.83
CA LEU A 615 14.51 -7.19 5.81
C LEU A 615 13.98 -7.95 4.59
N PHE A 616 14.90 -8.50 3.79
CA PHE A 616 14.65 -9.56 2.82
C PHE A 616 15.37 -10.82 3.27
N ASP A 617 14.61 -11.88 3.59
CA ASP A 617 15.18 -13.12 4.10
C ASP A 617 14.59 -14.36 3.43
N MET A 618 15.45 -15.11 2.74
CA MET A 618 15.14 -16.40 2.12
C MET A 618 15.58 -17.61 2.97
N TYR A 619 16.00 -17.38 4.22
CA TYR A 619 16.34 -18.40 5.23
C TYR A 619 15.41 -18.33 6.44
N TYR A 620 14.12 -18.05 6.22
CA TYR A 620 13.13 -18.00 7.29
C TYR A 620 13.19 -19.27 8.17
N SER A 621 13.01 -19.06 9.49
CA SER A 621 13.19 -20.02 10.59
C SER A 621 14.62 -20.44 10.92
N ALA A 622 15.64 -20.00 10.17
CA ALA A 622 17.03 -20.28 10.52
C ALA A 622 17.58 -19.33 11.59
N LYS A 623 17.19 -18.05 11.55
CA LYS A 623 17.59 -17.04 12.53
C LYS A 623 16.47 -16.01 12.72
N ASP A 624 16.08 -15.81 13.96
CA ASP A 624 15.11 -14.77 14.32
C ASP A 624 15.76 -13.36 14.23
N PRO A 625 15.09 -12.37 13.62
CA PRO A 625 15.47 -10.95 13.67
C PRO A 625 15.74 -10.43 15.08
N VAL A 626 14.94 -10.85 16.07
CA VAL A 626 15.04 -10.42 17.46
C VAL A 626 15.30 -11.64 18.33
N PRO A 627 16.57 -11.91 18.68
CA PRO A 627 16.95 -13.09 19.43
C PRO A 627 16.20 -13.17 20.76
N GLN A 628 15.57 -14.30 21.05
CA GLN A 628 14.97 -14.55 22.35
C GLN A 628 16.01 -15.18 23.29
N PRO A 629 15.90 -14.98 24.62
CA PRO A 629 16.77 -15.65 25.58
C PRO A 629 16.73 -17.18 25.43
N GLY A 630 17.88 -17.79 25.16
CA GLY A 630 18.03 -19.24 24.98
C GLY A 630 18.08 -19.72 23.52
N ASP A 631 17.90 -18.84 22.54
CA ASP A 631 17.99 -19.22 21.12
C ASP A 631 19.43 -19.56 20.71
N LYS A 632 19.61 -20.68 20.00
CA LYS A 632 20.86 -21.01 19.31
C LYS A 632 20.98 -20.11 18.09
N ASN A 633 21.72 -19.02 18.22
CA ASN A 633 21.78 -17.94 17.24
C ASN A 633 22.84 -18.18 16.15
N GLU A 634 22.92 -19.41 15.65
CA GLU A 634 23.90 -19.81 14.62
C GLU A 634 23.49 -19.25 13.24
N LEU A 635 24.47 -18.81 12.46
CA LEU A 635 24.20 -18.35 11.09
C LEU A 635 23.78 -19.54 10.21
N PRO A 636 22.81 -19.37 9.29
CA PRO A 636 22.44 -20.43 8.37
C PRO A 636 23.64 -20.83 7.51
N VAL A 637 23.75 -22.12 7.22
CA VAL A 637 24.73 -22.63 6.25
C VAL A 637 24.36 -22.10 4.86
N ILE A 638 25.26 -21.31 4.28
CA ILE A 638 25.09 -20.73 2.93
C ILE A 638 25.61 -21.75 1.90
N GLU A 639 24.81 -22.76 1.61
CA GLU A 639 25.05 -23.73 0.54
C GLU A 639 24.14 -23.46 -0.68
N SER A 640 24.66 -23.76 -1.87
CA SER A 640 23.89 -23.76 -3.11
C SER A 640 23.14 -25.09 -3.27
N LYS A 641 21.89 -25.04 -3.71
CA LYS A 641 21.07 -26.24 -4.02
C LYS A 641 20.55 -26.20 -5.46
N PRO A 642 20.17 -27.35 -6.04
CA PRO A 642 19.45 -27.36 -7.32
C PRO A 642 18.16 -26.56 -7.24
N VAL A 643 17.91 -25.69 -8.23
CA VAL A 643 16.66 -24.95 -8.36
C VAL A 643 15.53 -25.93 -8.69
N ASN A 644 14.41 -25.82 -7.97
CA ASN A 644 13.18 -26.58 -8.23
C ASN A 644 11.94 -25.71 -7.95
N GLU A 645 10.75 -26.26 -8.09
CA GLU A 645 9.49 -25.54 -7.84
C GLU A 645 9.35 -24.99 -6.40
N GLY A 646 10.06 -25.57 -5.44
CA GLY A 646 10.13 -25.12 -4.05
C GLY A 646 11.18 -24.04 -3.79
N THR A 647 11.95 -23.61 -4.80
CA THR A 647 12.91 -22.49 -4.68
C THR A 647 12.15 -21.16 -4.81
N PRO A 648 12.05 -20.35 -3.74
CA PRO A 648 11.30 -19.09 -3.79
C PRO A 648 12.09 -17.98 -4.50
N GLN A 649 11.41 -16.89 -4.88
CA GLN A 649 12.05 -15.69 -5.45
C GLN A 649 11.41 -14.40 -4.93
N PHE A 650 12.26 -13.46 -4.50
CA PHE A 650 11.91 -12.05 -4.34
C PHE A 650 12.51 -11.23 -5.48
N ARG A 651 11.70 -10.47 -6.22
CA ARG A 651 12.16 -9.55 -7.27
C ARG A 651 11.30 -8.29 -7.37
N ASP A 652 11.76 -7.26 -8.09
CA ASP A 652 10.96 -6.07 -8.42
C ASP A 652 10.35 -5.36 -7.20
N PHE A 653 11.21 -4.91 -6.29
CA PHE A 653 10.81 -4.07 -5.16
C PHE A 653 11.27 -2.63 -5.36
N TYR A 654 10.39 -1.69 -5.04
CA TYR A 654 10.61 -0.26 -5.20
C TYR A 654 10.24 0.43 -3.90
N VAL A 655 11.25 0.86 -3.14
CA VAL A 655 11.09 1.48 -1.84
C VAL A 655 11.56 2.93 -1.94
N HIS A 656 10.67 3.88 -1.72
CA HIS A 656 10.96 5.31 -1.83
C HIS A 656 10.62 6.01 -0.53
N HIS A 657 11.52 6.87 -0.05
CA HIS A 657 11.27 7.72 1.11
C HIS A 657 10.93 6.95 2.40
N VAL A 658 11.98 6.41 3.04
CA VAL A 658 11.90 5.75 4.35
C VAL A 658 12.71 6.55 5.36
N ILE A 659 12.10 6.92 6.47
CA ILE A 659 12.77 7.54 7.61
C ILE A 659 12.70 6.59 8.79
N CYS A 660 13.85 6.16 9.30
CA CYS A 660 13.91 5.24 10.43
C CYS A 660 14.86 5.76 11.51
N GLN A 661 14.33 5.98 12.71
CA GLN A 661 15.09 6.34 13.90
C GLN A 661 15.21 5.13 14.84
N GLY A 662 16.33 4.43 14.74
CA GLY A 662 16.67 3.29 15.59
C GLY A 662 16.27 1.94 14.97
N ALA A 663 17.28 1.12 14.67
CA ALA A 663 17.19 -0.28 14.23
C ALA A 663 18.51 -1.01 14.56
N GLU A 664 18.50 -2.33 14.75
CA GLU A 664 19.75 -3.12 14.82
C GLU A 664 20.47 -3.13 13.47
N THR A 665 19.76 -3.30 12.35
CA THR A 665 20.35 -3.19 10.99
C THR A 665 19.47 -2.32 10.10
N ALA A 666 20.08 -1.42 9.32
CA ALA A 666 19.33 -0.56 8.41
C ALA A 666 18.67 -1.37 7.29
N ILE A 667 19.47 -2.13 6.54
CA ILE A 667 18.99 -2.92 5.41
C ILE A 667 19.69 -4.27 5.44
N MET A 668 18.90 -5.35 5.52
CA MET A 668 19.38 -6.73 5.44
C MET A 668 18.79 -7.40 4.20
N VAL A 669 19.67 -7.83 3.29
CA VAL A 669 19.31 -8.67 2.15
C VAL A 669 20.03 -10.01 2.30
N ARG A 670 19.26 -11.09 2.37
CA ARG A 670 19.77 -12.46 2.49
C ARG A 670 19.06 -13.38 1.51
N GLY A 671 19.65 -13.52 0.32
CA GLY A 671 19.18 -14.43 -0.74
C GLY A 671 19.80 -15.82 -0.71
N LEU A 672 19.37 -16.69 -1.62
CA LEU A 672 19.96 -18.01 -1.81
C LEU A 672 21.07 -17.95 -2.87
N PRO A 673 22.15 -18.75 -2.76
CA PRO A 673 23.19 -18.81 -3.79
C PRO A 673 22.69 -19.19 -5.19
N GLU A 674 21.71 -20.10 -5.26
CA GLU A 674 21.07 -20.52 -6.51
C GLU A 674 19.95 -19.58 -6.98
N MET A 675 19.48 -18.67 -6.12
CA MET A 675 18.36 -17.77 -6.39
C MET A 675 18.48 -16.50 -5.55
N ASN A 676 19.22 -15.52 -6.07
CA ASN A 676 19.46 -14.26 -5.37
C ASN A 676 18.15 -13.50 -5.14
N VAL A 677 18.05 -12.75 -4.03
CA VAL A 677 17.12 -11.61 -3.96
C VAL A 677 17.53 -10.62 -5.04
N LYS A 678 16.60 -10.15 -5.88
CA LYS A 678 16.98 -9.33 -7.03
C LYS A 678 16.10 -8.14 -7.33
N ASP A 679 16.59 -7.24 -8.16
CA ASP A 679 15.82 -6.12 -8.71
C ASP A 679 15.15 -5.28 -7.60
N ILE A 680 15.97 -4.87 -6.62
CA ILE A 680 15.55 -4.07 -5.48
C ILE A 680 16.08 -2.65 -5.67
N LEU A 681 15.18 -1.67 -5.69
CA LEU A 681 15.49 -0.25 -5.71
C LEU A 681 15.03 0.39 -4.41
N ILE A 682 15.96 1.00 -3.69
CA ILE A 682 15.67 1.83 -2.51
C ILE A 682 16.21 3.23 -2.79
N GLU A 683 15.33 4.24 -2.75
CA GLU A 683 15.68 5.63 -3.02
C GLU A 683 15.22 6.57 -1.90
N ASN A 684 16.05 7.57 -1.59
CA ASN A 684 15.72 8.67 -0.66
C ASN A 684 15.39 8.20 0.77
N ALA A 685 16.21 7.34 1.38
CA ALA A 685 16.02 6.91 2.77
C ALA A 685 17.02 7.55 3.75
N MET A 686 16.60 7.75 5.00
CA MET A 686 17.47 8.11 6.12
C MET A 686 17.25 7.10 7.24
N ILE A 687 18.29 6.38 7.63
CA ILE A 687 18.19 5.30 8.62
C ILE A 687 19.30 5.43 9.65
N GLN A 688 18.91 5.65 10.90
CA GLN A 688 19.77 5.49 12.07
C GLN A 688 19.65 4.06 12.59
N SER A 689 20.79 3.40 12.74
CA SER A 689 20.84 1.99 13.14
C SER A 689 22.17 1.64 13.81
N LYS A 690 22.31 0.41 14.30
CA LYS A 690 23.60 -0.09 14.77
C LYS A 690 24.47 -0.57 13.61
N LYS A 691 23.92 -1.36 12.69
CA LYS A 691 24.57 -1.80 11.44
C LYS A 691 23.96 -1.09 10.23
N GLY A 692 24.78 -0.79 9.22
CA GLY A 692 24.30 -0.18 7.98
C GLY A 692 23.69 -1.22 7.01
N LEU A 693 24.24 -1.33 5.81
CA LEU A 693 23.81 -2.33 4.82
C LEU A 693 24.51 -3.67 5.06
N VAL A 694 23.75 -4.76 5.05
CA VAL A 694 24.26 -6.13 4.91
C VAL A 694 23.56 -6.79 3.72
N CYS A 695 24.31 -7.12 2.68
CA CYS A 695 23.80 -7.71 1.44
C CYS A 695 24.51 -9.02 1.13
N ILE A 696 23.78 -10.13 1.21
CA ILE A 696 24.27 -11.49 1.02
C ILE A 696 23.44 -12.13 -0.09
N GLU A 697 24.10 -12.61 -1.16
CA GLU A 697 23.43 -13.22 -2.31
C GLU A 697 22.35 -12.31 -2.93
N GLY A 698 22.65 -11.02 -3.09
CA GLY A 698 21.81 -10.05 -3.78
C GLY A 698 22.22 -9.85 -5.25
N SER A 699 21.26 -9.56 -6.13
CA SER A 699 21.51 -9.24 -7.55
C SER A 699 20.76 -7.98 -7.97
N HIS A 700 21.37 -7.05 -8.70
CA HIS A 700 20.68 -5.80 -9.11
C HIS A 700 20.09 -5.00 -7.94
N ILE A 701 20.83 -4.92 -6.83
CA ILE A 701 20.45 -4.14 -5.65
C ILE A 701 20.91 -2.69 -5.85
N GLN A 702 19.99 -1.74 -5.81
CA GLN A 702 20.26 -0.33 -6.09
C GLN A 702 19.82 0.51 -4.90
N LEU A 703 20.79 1.20 -4.29
CA LEU A 703 20.57 2.19 -3.24
C LEU A 703 20.93 3.57 -3.79
N LYS A 704 19.99 4.52 -3.76
CA LYS A 704 20.22 5.88 -4.26
C LYS A 704 19.81 6.96 -3.27
N ASN A 705 20.66 7.95 -3.07
CA ASN A 705 20.40 9.08 -2.15
C ASN A 705 20.06 8.60 -0.73
N ILE A 706 20.85 7.67 -0.19
CA ILE A 706 20.60 7.09 1.12
C ILE A 706 21.50 7.75 2.16
N VAL A 707 20.95 8.12 3.31
CA VAL A 707 21.70 8.50 4.50
C VAL A 707 21.70 7.32 5.47
N LEU A 708 22.84 6.65 5.61
CA LEU A 708 23.05 5.57 6.57
C LEU A 708 23.85 6.09 7.75
N LEU A 709 23.28 6.02 8.95
CA LEU A 709 23.92 6.45 10.20
C LEU A 709 24.11 5.26 11.14
N PRO A 710 25.01 4.30 10.81
CA PRO A 710 25.30 3.16 11.67
C PRO A 710 26.17 3.56 12.88
N GLU A 711 25.95 2.93 14.02
CA GLU A 711 26.86 3.00 15.18
C GLU A 711 28.16 2.21 14.94
N GLU A 712 28.06 1.07 14.26
CA GLU A 712 29.22 0.31 13.83
C GLU A 712 30.00 1.06 12.75
N LYS A 713 31.33 0.95 12.82
CA LYS A 713 32.23 1.72 11.95
C LYS A 713 32.41 1.13 10.55
N THR A 714 31.76 0.00 10.26
CA THR A 714 31.64 -0.54 8.89
C THR A 714 30.25 -0.23 8.35
N VAL A 715 30.15 0.60 7.30
CA VAL A 715 28.85 1.09 6.82
C VAL A 715 28.13 0.07 5.95
N MET A 716 28.84 -0.60 5.03
CA MET A 716 28.24 -1.51 4.07
C MET A 716 29.03 -2.80 3.96
N GLN A 717 28.33 -3.94 4.01
CA GLN A 717 28.90 -5.28 3.86
C GLN A 717 28.18 -6.00 2.72
N ILE A 718 28.94 -6.43 1.73
CA ILE A 718 28.45 -7.09 0.52
C ILE A 718 29.16 -8.42 0.37
N GLN A 719 28.40 -9.51 0.34
CA GLN A 719 28.92 -10.88 0.22
C GLN A 719 28.22 -11.62 -0.92
N ASN A 720 29.00 -12.25 -1.79
CA ASN A 720 28.52 -13.04 -2.94
C ASN A 720 27.41 -12.34 -3.76
N SER A 721 27.45 -11.02 -3.85
CA SER A 721 26.37 -10.25 -4.47
C SER A 721 26.84 -9.64 -5.79
N GLN A 722 25.93 -9.48 -6.73
CA GLN A 722 26.23 -9.09 -8.10
C GLN A 722 25.42 -7.87 -8.54
N GLN A 723 26.03 -6.99 -9.35
CA GLN A 723 25.35 -5.81 -9.91
C GLN A 723 24.74 -4.88 -8.85
N VAL A 724 25.46 -4.67 -7.75
CA VAL A 724 25.02 -3.74 -6.69
C VAL A 724 25.44 -2.32 -7.06
N VAL A 725 24.52 -1.36 -6.95
CA VAL A 725 24.76 0.07 -7.19
C VAL A 725 24.50 0.85 -5.91
N LEU A 726 25.50 1.58 -5.46
CA LEU A 726 25.49 2.43 -4.29
C LEU A 726 25.73 3.86 -4.77
N ASP A 727 24.66 4.64 -4.95
CA ASP A 727 24.70 5.97 -5.55
C ASP A 727 24.34 7.06 -4.52
N ASN A 728 25.23 8.03 -4.33
CA ASN A 728 25.05 9.15 -3.38
C ASN A 728 24.70 8.67 -1.96
N ILE A 729 25.53 7.78 -1.40
CA ILE A 729 25.39 7.31 -0.02
C ILE A 729 26.06 8.31 0.91
N ARG A 730 25.34 8.80 1.92
CA ARG A 730 25.88 9.67 2.98
C ARG A 730 26.01 8.90 4.27
N TYR A 731 27.11 9.11 4.96
CA TYR A 731 27.50 8.37 6.16
C TYR A 731 28.36 9.25 7.09
N PRO A 732 28.60 8.85 8.35
CA PRO A 732 29.35 9.65 9.34
C PRO A 732 30.83 9.87 8.99
N GLU A 733 31.41 11.00 9.43
CA GLU A 733 32.83 11.37 9.19
C GLU A 733 33.87 10.47 9.92
N ASN A 734 33.47 9.78 11.00
CA ASN A 734 34.38 8.94 11.81
C ASN A 734 34.28 7.44 11.44
N THR A 735 33.98 7.15 10.18
CA THR A 735 33.84 5.78 9.67
C THR A 735 35.22 5.11 9.49
N ASP A 736 35.38 3.88 9.98
CA ASP A 736 36.61 3.11 9.76
C ASP A 736 36.60 2.45 8.36
N LEU A 737 35.47 1.87 7.95
CA LEU A 737 35.31 1.18 6.67
C LEU A 737 33.99 1.55 5.98
N LEU A 738 34.05 2.08 4.75
CA LEU A 738 32.83 2.37 4.00
C LEU A 738 32.20 1.10 3.40
N VAL A 739 32.94 0.33 2.58
CA VAL A 739 32.42 -0.90 1.96
C VAL A 739 33.37 -2.08 2.16
N LYS A 740 32.84 -3.17 2.73
CA LYS A 740 33.47 -4.49 2.73
C LYS A 740 32.84 -5.36 1.65
N VAL A 741 33.64 -5.90 0.73
CA VAL A 741 33.19 -6.86 -0.28
C VAL A 741 33.89 -8.20 -0.06
N THR A 742 33.11 -9.26 0.14
CA THR A 742 33.60 -10.63 0.35
C THR A 742 32.92 -11.62 -0.61
N GLY A 743 33.45 -12.84 -0.68
CA GLY A 743 32.86 -13.92 -1.45
C GLY A 743 33.25 -13.93 -2.93
N ASP A 744 33.59 -15.10 -3.44
CA ASP A 744 34.13 -15.33 -4.79
C ASP A 744 33.10 -15.08 -5.91
N ARG A 745 31.81 -15.03 -5.57
CA ARG A 745 30.72 -14.71 -6.51
C ARG A 745 30.42 -13.21 -6.63
N SER A 746 31.06 -12.36 -5.84
CA SER A 746 30.83 -10.92 -5.89
C SER A 746 31.32 -10.33 -7.22
N LYS A 747 30.48 -9.55 -7.91
CA LYS A 747 30.83 -8.91 -9.19
C LYS A 747 30.04 -7.63 -9.49
N ASN A 748 30.63 -6.73 -10.27
CA ASN A 748 29.98 -5.52 -10.80
C ASN A 748 29.35 -4.64 -9.71
N ILE A 749 30.05 -4.44 -8.60
CA ILE A 749 29.67 -3.48 -7.57
C ILE A 749 30.05 -2.08 -8.05
N ARG A 750 29.16 -1.10 -7.89
CA ARG A 750 29.40 0.28 -8.30
C ARG A 750 29.14 1.21 -7.13
N LEU A 751 30.15 2.01 -6.77
CA LEU A 751 30.05 3.11 -5.83
C LEU A 751 30.08 4.41 -6.65
N LEU A 752 28.96 5.11 -6.70
CA LEU A 752 28.75 6.28 -7.55
C LEU A 752 28.43 7.50 -6.69
N ASN A 753 28.98 8.67 -7.05
CA ASN A 753 28.66 9.95 -6.43
C ASN A 753 28.72 9.95 -4.88
N THR A 754 29.53 9.06 -4.30
CA THR A 754 29.65 8.86 -2.85
C THR A 754 31.04 9.31 -2.46
N ASP A 755 31.11 10.33 -1.60
CA ASP A 755 32.38 10.83 -1.09
C ASP A 755 33.00 9.81 -0.13
N GLY A 756 33.92 9.00 -0.65
CA GLY A 756 34.64 7.98 0.10
C GLY A 756 35.69 8.53 1.08
N THR A 757 36.05 9.82 0.99
CA THR A 757 37.17 10.40 1.75
C THR A 757 36.89 10.53 3.25
N LYS A 758 35.61 10.41 3.64
CA LYS A 758 35.14 10.44 5.03
C LYS A 758 35.36 9.14 5.79
N ALA A 759 35.85 8.09 5.12
CA ALA A 759 36.20 6.82 5.76
C ALA A 759 37.71 6.65 5.82
N LYS A 760 38.25 6.10 6.91
CA LYS A 760 39.68 5.76 7.01
C LYS A 760 40.11 4.79 5.91
N LYS A 761 39.23 3.84 5.60
CA LYS A 761 39.36 2.90 4.49
C LYS A 761 38.06 2.89 3.71
N GLU A 762 38.12 3.27 2.44
CA GLU A 762 36.91 3.30 1.62
C GLU A 762 36.44 1.89 1.23
N ILE A 763 37.37 1.02 0.85
CA ILE A 763 37.04 -0.32 0.35
C ILE A 763 37.97 -1.36 0.98
N GLU A 764 37.37 -2.46 1.43
CA GLU A 764 38.06 -3.68 1.81
C GLU A 764 37.55 -4.86 0.97
N LEU A 765 38.48 -5.59 0.35
CA LEU A 765 38.19 -6.79 -0.42
C LEU A 765 38.68 -8.03 0.36
N GLY A 766 37.84 -9.05 0.45
CA GLY A 766 38.23 -10.36 0.99
C GLY A 766 39.17 -11.13 0.06
N GLU A 767 39.86 -12.14 0.60
CA GLU A 767 40.95 -12.88 -0.08
C GLU A 767 40.60 -13.46 -1.46
N LYS A 768 39.33 -13.80 -1.71
CA LYS A 768 38.84 -14.41 -2.96
C LYS A 768 38.07 -13.45 -3.87
N VAL A 769 38.17 -12.15 -3.62
CA VAL A 769 37.43 -11.14 -4.37
C VAL A 769 38.35 -10.45 -5.38
N SER A 770 37.93 -10.40 -6.64
CA SER A 770 38.68 -9.71 -7.70
C SER A 770 38.91 -8.23 -7.37
N ALA A 771 40.12 -7.71 -7.63
CA ALA A 771 40.42 -6.28 -7.46
C ALA A 771 39.52 -5.37 -8.32
N LYS A 772 38.96 -5.89 -9.43
CA LYS A 772 38.06 -5.16 -10.33
C LYS A 772 36.57 -5.31 -9.95
N VAL A 773 36.27 -5.94 -8.82
CA VAL A 773 34.88 -6.22 -8.40
C VAL A 773 34.06 -4.95 -8.26
N ILE A 774 34.70 -3.86 -7.84
CA ILE A 774 34.08 -2.61 -7.48
C ILE A 774 34.64 -1.47 -8.34
N GLN A 775 33.75 -0.72 -8.96
CA GLN A 775 34.07 0.46 -9.77
C GLN A 775 33.59 1.72 -9.05
N LYS A 776 34.39 2.77 -9.14
CA LYS A 776 34.06 4.09 -8.60
C LYS A 776 33.85 5.08 -9.74
N LYS A 777 32.85 5.95 -9.63
CA LYS A 777 32.68 7.12 -10.51
C LYS A 777 32.15 8.32 -9.75
#